data_AF-A0A524N2K8-F1
#
_entry.id   AF-A0A524N2K8-F1
#
_cell.length_a   1.000
_cell.length_b   1.000
_cell.length_c   1.000
_cell.angle_alpha   90.00
_cell.angle_beta   90.00
_cell.angle_gamma   90.00
#
_symmetry.space_group_name_H-M   'P 1'
#
loop_
_entity.id
_entity.type
_entity.pdbx_description
1 polymer ?
#
loop_
_entity_poly.entity_id
_entity_poly.type
_entity_poly.pdbx_seq_one_letter_code
_entity_poly.pdbx_strand_id
1 'polypeptide(L)'
;MRLIETINNKLVKLLLIFFIVSMTMVAGAQCAPVSTPDADYPVIISVTKDSATDTLIFADHFSSLQSGNWIELTGDGDDLHLPYITGTVNILNDAQTKANGAYLEIESYYSEKTYTYPISTYPQCFESDSITAKFWGSSTLAFEGGLQWRLISANQREVLIAYEDILRGDTSTIKSLFDESSASWVSSIVALDGDGDADITFTAPPPGSYMLALVSETASPYQLVLYDMINIEILDFEMSLNNPTSVTQNNIIDLDIELNSNPSTSTGFIYGAIMIHDSAYRLDVEASSTTIEDTYINVNDETILQGNGNIDSFDFNLLGITSLSNIDTSEITEKLRNMFDAGKISIGFSDKITSSSATISLSTSGLSTGTYWVLIGVWEDGDQRELLGLDVKQIQVNNPPLPPSGGDGGGGGVSLVLPSVEIVETLDDIDDVISLIESFSPHAVARLLDQVSTPRVADILEYMKTLEALDILREMSIEKAGAALLTMDFSASIKLMAMLGPSDYQLIEEMAKQDLDQTAVILEDTVKMLIMNVDVSERTLVLMQLTETLEAVSVPTLVDLFITISKLPETPATVAILFEAMSLDALVSIVESWIEVDELSLFTVIHSVQTTVINALYTTMNNFYRVRMYSLLTYATIQGLPEIGVFSFTSPVVVPDNPELGEDVTVSFSVMNVGEEADDYSASLIVNGETVQVYSNIIEPGAKVDYEYLITAVEEG
;
A
#
# COMPACT_ATOMS: atom_id res chain seq x y z
N MET A 1 -8.35 -1.84 -15.81
CA MET A 1 -9.12 -0.69 -15.31
C MET A 1 -9.39 -0.91 -13.81
N ARG A 2 -8.29 -0.74 -13.04
CA ARG A 2 -8.16 -0.37 -11.60
C ARG A 2 -6.86 0.42 -11.52
N LEU A 3 -6.92 1.51 -12.25
CA LEU A 3 -5.78 2.19 -12.86
C LEU A 3 -6.24 3.52 -13.44
N ILE A 4 -7.38 3.43 -14.13
CA ILE A 4 -8.31 4.50 -14.44
C ILE A 4 -8.95 5.11 -13.18
N GLU A 5 -8.97 4.39 -12.05
CA GLU A 5 -9.46 4.91 -10.77
C GLU A 5 -8.35 5.15 -9.71
N THR A 6 -7.09 4.78 -9.99
CA THR A 6 -6.05 4.72 -8.95
C THR A 6 -5.46 6.08 -8.60
N ILE A 7 -5.02 6.84 -9.61
CA ILE A 7 -4.18 8.04 -9.41
C ILE A 7 -5.03 9.32 -9.32
N ASN A 8 -6.12 9.28 -8.55
CA ASN A 8 -6.12 9.92 -7.22
C ASN A 8 -7.47 9.79 -6.52
N ASN A 9 -7.49 9.71 -5.19
CA ASN A 9 -8.67 9.71 -4.30
C ASN A 9 -9.72 8.58 -4.54
N LYS A 10 -9.74 7.96 -5.73
CA LYS A 10 -10.78 7.07 -6.24
C LYS A 10 -10.48 5.57 -6.15
N LEU A 11 -9.42 5.14 -5.45
CA LEU A 11 -9.17 3.71 -5.20
C LEU A 11 -9.66 3.15 -3.87
N VAL A 12 -10.10 3.99 -2.90
CA VAL A 12 -11.15 3.51 -1.96
C VAL A 12 -12.27 2.99 -2.84
N LYS A 13 -12.57 3.82 -3.84
CA LYS A 13 -13.87 3.91 -4.46
C LYS A 13 -14.12 2.66 -5.28
N LEU A 14 -13.36 2.32 -6.33
CA LEU A 14 -13.70 1.10 -7.12
C LEU A 14 -13.52 -0.25 -6.39
N LEU A 15 -13.03 -0.24 -5.15
CA LEU A 15 -12.86 -1.46 -4.37
C LEU A 15 -13.82 -1.58 -3.18
N LEU A 16 -14.30 -0.45 -2.63
CA LEU A 16 -15.54 -0.41 -1.86
C LEU A 16 -16.78 -0.65 -2.75
N ILE A 17 -16.76 -0.17 -4.00
CA ILE A 17 -17.86 -0.27 -4.98
C ILE A 17 -18.36 -1.71 -5.14
N PHE A 18 -17.49 -2.70 -4.96
CA PHE A 18 -17.87 -4.11 -5.03
C PHE A 18 -18.12 -4.78 -3.67
N PHE A 19 -17.68 -4.22 -2.54
CA PHE A 19 -17.46 -4.99 -1.30
C PHE A 19 -18.32 -4.64 -0.09
N ILE A 20 -18.97 -3.48 -0.07
CA ILE A 20 -19.99 -3.18 0.96
C ILE A 20 -21.36 -3.76 0.57
N VAL A 21 -21.47 -4.39 -0.61
CA VAL A 21 -22.75 -4.86 -1.18
C VAL A 21 -22.75 -6.35 -1.57
N SER A 22 -21.61 -7.00 -1.80
CA SER A 22 -21.53 -8.39 -2.27
C SER A 22 -21.50 -9.45 -1.16
N MET A 23 -22.42 -9.32 -0.21
CA MET A 23 -22.69 -10.31 0.83
C MET A 23 -23.91 -11.15 0.41
N THR A 24 -24.03 -12.46 0.69
CA THR A 24 -24.86 -13.30 -0.23
C THR A 24 -25.63 -14.58 0.32
N MET A 25 -26.96 -14.85 0.34
CA MET A 25 -28.29 -14.18 0.29
C MET A 25 -29.22 -14.83 1.54
N VAL A 26 -30.54 -15.21 1.95
CA VAL A 26 -32.08 -15.50 1.75
C VAL A 26 -32.75 -16.85 1.22
N ALA A 27 -33.92 -17.32 1.74
CA ALA A 27 -35.09 -17.84 0.97
C ALA A 27 -36.32 -18.17 1.86
N GLY A 28 -37.39 -17.34 1.87
CA GLY A 28 -38.50 -17.52 2.85
C GLY A 28 -39.97 -17.14 2.56
N ALA A 29 -40.29 -16.24 1.61
CA ALA A 29 -41.65 -15.81 1.21
C ALA A 29 -42.65 -15.30 2.30
N GLN A 30 -43.12 -14.05 2.16
CA GLN A 30 -44.00 -13.32 3.11
C GLN A 30 -43.39 -12.99 4.49
N CYS A 31 -42.10 -12.68 4.47
CA CYS A 31 -41.34 -12.02 5.54
C CYS A 31 -41.92 -10.61 5.82
N ALA A 32 -42.24 -10.14 7.05
CA ALA A 32 -41.79 -10.48 8.41
C ALA A 32 -40.26 -10.36 8.52
N PRO A 33 -39.69 -9.48 9.39
CA PRO A 33 -38.28 -9.11 9.30
C PRO A 33 -37.37 -10.33 9.26
N VAL A 34 -36.58 -10.42 8.19
CA VAL A 34 -35.56 -11.45 8.04
C VAL A 34 -34.60 -11.29 9.21
N SER A 35 -34.50 -12.34 10.01
CA SER A 35 -33.89 -12.32 11.37
C SER A 35 -32.83 -13.41 11.53
N THR A 36 -32.40 -13.96 10.40
CA THR A 36 -31.32 -14.95 10.25
C THR A 36 -30.87 -15.00 8.78
N PRO A 37 -29.59 -15.32 8.52
CA PRO A 37 -29.01 -15.50 7.18
C PRO A 37 -29.33 -16.82 6.40
N ASP A 38 -29.28 -16.81 5.05
CA ASP A 38 -29.67 -17.92 4.13
C ASP A 38 -29.03 -17.88 2.67
N ALA A 39 -29.75 -17.90 1.50
CA ALA A 39 -29.17 -17.87 0.12
C ALA A 39 -29.53 -16.75 -0.94
N ASP A 40 -30.55 -15.87 -0.81
CA ASP A 40 -30.86 -14.62 -1.60
C ASP A 40 -31.04 -13.19 -0.88
N TYR A 41 -31.04 -13.03 0.48
CA TYR A 41 -30.50 -11.99 1.48
C TYR A 41 -29.88 -12.44 2.96
N PRO A 42 -28.56 -12.44 3.49
CA PRO A 42 -28.21 -12.81 4.89
C PRO A 42 -27.44 -11.81 5.78
N VAL A 43 -26.39 -11.12 5.29
CA VAL A 43 -25.62 -10.17 6.07
C VAL A 43 -26.54 -9.01 6.37
N ILE A 44 -27.07 -9.14 7.57
CA ILE A 44 -28.04 -8.31 8.21
C ILE A 44 -27.20 -7.53 9.21
N ILE A 45 -26.85 -6.30 8.84
CA ILE A 45 -26.17 -5.40 9.76
C ILE A 45 -27.26 -4.74 10.61
N SER A 46 -27.31 -5.09 11.88
CA SER A 46 -28.28 -4.56 12.83
C SER A 46 -27.62 -3.60 13.81
N VAL A 47 -28.09 -2.34 13.81
CA VAL A 47 -27.66 -1.29 14.76
C VAL A 47 -28.79 -0.99 15.73
N THR A 48 -28.63 -1.40 16.99
CA THR A 48 -29.64 -1.25 18.04
C THR A 48 -29.26 -0.17 19.05
N LYS A 49 -30.08 0.89 19.16
CA LYS A 49 -29.87 2.05 20.05
C LYS A 49 -31.19 2.44 20.72
N ASP A 50 -31.18 2.59 22.04
CA ASP A 50 -32.35 2.94 22.87
C ASP A 50 -33.64 2.11 22.64
N SER A 51 -33.49 0.85 22.23
CA SER A 51 -34.58 -0.10 21.83
C SER A 51 -35.23 0.16 20.47
N ALA A 52 -34.68 1.08 19.66
CA ALA A 52 -34.87 1.05 18.22
C ALA A 52 -33.76 0.19 17.58
N THR A 53 -34.08 -0.51 16.50
CA THR A 53 -33.11 -1.22 15.67
C THR A 53 -33.28 -0.74 14.23
N ASP A 54 -32.15 -0.43 13.61
CA ASP A 54 -32.01 -0.16 12.19
C ASP A 54 -31.32 -1.37 11.55
N THR A 55 -31.74 -1.77 10.34
CA THR A 55 -31.26 -2.98 9.68
C THR A 55 -30.87 -2.72 8.22
N LEU A 56 -29.71 -3.23 7.79
CA LEU A 56 -29.20 -3.15 6.42
C LEU A 56 -29.01 -4.55 5.83
N ILE A 57 -29.36 -4.74 4.56
CA ILE A 57 -29.40 -6.01 3.82
C ILE A 57 -28.94 -5.76 2.35
N PHE A 58 -28.29 -6.71 1.66
CA PHE A 58 -27.42 -6.49 0.47
C PHE A 58 -27.33 -7.70 -0.55
N ALA A 59 -28.22 -7.90 -1.53
CA ALA A 59 -28.49 -9.20 -2.23
C ALA A 59 -27.32 -10.00 -2.91
N ASP A 60 -27.56 -11.30 -3.26
CA ASP A 60 -26.51 -12.28 -3.66
C ASP A 60 -25.85 -12.00 -5.02
N HIS A 61 -24.57 -11.65 -5.06
CA HIS A 61 -23.79 -11.64 -6.30
C HIS A 61 -23.20 -13.01 -6.69
N PHE A 62 -23.64 -13.56 -7.83
CA PHE A 62 -23.09 -14.79 -8.42
C PHE A 62 -22.15 -14.52 -9.60
N SER A 63 -21.35 -15.52 -10.00
CA SER A 63 -20.35 -15.38 -11.09
C SER A 63 -20.90 -15.45 -12.52
N SER A 64 -22.22 -15.45 -12.70
CA SER A 64 -22.91 -15.34 -13.99
C SER A 64 -23.60 -13.98 -14.09
N LEU A 65 -23.71 -13.40 -15.29
CA LEU A 65 -24.53 -12.19 -15.46
C LEU A 65 -26.00 -12.53 -15.24
N GLN A 66 -26.50 -13.53 -15.97
CA GLN A 66 -27.87 -14.02 -15.81
C GLN A 66 -28.03 -14.64 -14.42
N SER A 67 -29.05 -14.19 -13.68
CA SER A 67 -29.29 -14.55 -12.28
C SER A 67 -28.08 -14.33 -11.37
N GLY A 68 -27.33 -13.26 -11.62
CA GLY A 68 -26.19 -12.82 -10.81
C GLY A 68 -26.47 -11.66 -9.86
N ASN A 69 -27.67 -11.08 -9.90
CA ASN A 69 -28.06 -9.85 -9.20
C ASN A 69 -27.12 -8.65 -9.52
N TRP A 70 -26.59 -8.57 -10.75
CA TRP A 70 -25.76 -7.45 -11.19
C TRP A 70 -26.55 -6.43 -12.02
N ILE A 71 -26.23 -5.14 -11.85
CA ILE A 71 -26.65 -4.06 -12.74
C ILE A 71 -25.67 -3.97 -13.92
N GLU A 72 -26.15 -4.32 -15.11
CA GLU A 72 -25.52 -4.00 -16.38
C GLU A 72 -25.96 -2.59 -16.82
N LEU A 73 -25.00 -1.75 -17.25
CA LEU A 73 -25.28 -0.43 -17.82
C LEU A 73 -25.03 -0.44 -19.32
N THR A 74 -25.88 0.27 -20.05
CA THR A 74 -25.75 0.60 -21.47
C THR A 74 -26.10 2.06 -21.68
N GLY A 75 -25.46 2.75 -22.63
CA GLY A 75 -25.64 4.19 -22.87
C GLY A 75 -25.47 4.57 -24.33
N ASP A 76 -25.44 5.88 -24.60
CA ASP A 76 -25.22 6.43 -25.95
C ASP A 76 -23.72 6.56 -26.31
N GLY A 77 -22.82 6.56 -25.32
CA GLY A 77 -21.36 6.66 -25.48
C GLY A 77 -20.63 5.34 -25.79
N ASP A 78 -19.32 5.42 -26.05
CA ASP A 78 -18.47 4.26 -26.36
C ASP A 78 -18.27 3.34 -25.15
N ASP A 79 -18.23 2.02 -25.38
CA ASP A 79 -17.93 1.00 -24.35
C ASP A 79 -16.42 0.98 -23.99
N LEU A 80 -16.09 1.31 -22.73
CA LEU A 80 -14.78 1.07 -22.14
C LEU A 80 -14.60 -0.42 -21.83
N HIS A 81 -13.43 -1.00 -22.14
CA HIS A 81 -13.18 -2.41 -21.80
C HIS A 81 -12.69 -2.58 -20.36
N LEU A 82 -13.54 -3.21 -19.55
CA LEU A 82 -13.24 -3.59 -18.18
C LEU A 82 -12.18 -4.72 -18.13
N PRO A 83 -11.44 -4.83 -17.02
CA PRO A 83 -10.47 -5.89 -16.83
C PRO A 83 -11.16 -7.18 -16.36
N TYR A 84 -10.47 -8.31 -16.41
CA TYR A 84 -11.01 -9.54 -15.82
C TYR A 84 -10.93 -9.47 -14.29
N ILE A 85 -12.07 -9.43 -13.61
CA ILE A 85 -12.16 -9.23 -12.15
C ILE A 85 -12.60 -10.52 -11.45
N THR A 86 -11.83 -10.94 -10.45
CA THR A 86 -12.27 -11.89 -9.42
C THR A 86 -12.33 -11.21 -8.06
N GLY A 87 -13.08 -11.77 -7.11
CA GLY A 87 -13.19 -11.26 -5.75
C GLY A 87 -13.36 -12.38 -4.72
N THR A 88 -12.72 -12.23 -3.56
CA THR A 88 -12.83 -13.14 -2.41
C THR A 88 -13.25 -12.35 -1.17
N VAL A 89 -14.42 -12.67 -0.62
CA VAL A 89 -15.02 -12.01 0.54
C VAL A 89 -14.83 -12.87 1.78
N ASN A 90 -13.95 -12.45 2.69
CA ASN A 90 -13.73 -13.06 4.00
C ASN A 90 -14.52 -12.27 5.06
N ILE A 91 -15.49 -12.94 5.71
CA ILE A 91 -16.49 -12.31 6.60
C ILE A 91 -16.41 -12.94 8.00
N LEU A 92 -16.45 -12.09 9.03
CA LEU A 92 -16.78 -12.50 10.39
C LEU A 92 -18.22 -13.04 10.47
N ASN A 93 -18.37 -14.35 10.68
CA ASN A 93 -19.65 -14.91 11.10
C ASN A 93 -20.00 -14.44 12.52
N ASP A 94 -21.23 -13.98 12.70
CA ASP A 94 -21.86 -13.66 13.99
C ASP A 94 -21.07 -12.66 14.85
N ALA A 95 -20.51 -11.61 14.23
CA ALA A 95 -19.79 -10.55 14.94
C ALA A 95 -20.75 -9.64 15.72
N GLN A 96 -20.44 -9.43 17.00
CA GLN A 96 -21.21 -8.59 17.92
C GLN A 96 -20.28 -7.63 18.66
N THR A 97 -20.58 -6.33 18.63
CA THR A 97 -19.79 -5.30 19.33
C THR A 97 -20.67 -4.16 19.85
N LYS A 98 -20.07 -3.20 20.55
CA LYS A 98 -20.77 -2.06 21.14
C LYS A 98 -20.00 -0.76 20.95
N ALA A 99 -20.56 0.15 20.17
CA ALA A 99 -19.97 1.43 19.77
C ALA A 99 -20.91 2.59 20.14
N ASN A 100 -20.38 3.69 20.72
CA ASN A 100 -21.15 4.90 21.07
C ASN A 100 -22.52 4.64 21.76
N GLY A 101 -22.59 3.61 22.60
CA GLY A 101 -23.81 3.20 23.31
C GLY A 101 -24.77 2.30 22.52
N ALA A 102 -24.68 2.27 21.19
CA ALA A 102 -25.40 1.33 20.34
C ALA A 102 -24.75 -0.06 20.36
N TYR A 103 -25.54 -1.09 20.06
CA TYR A 103 -25.09 -2.47 19.83
C TYR A 103 -25.09 -2.73 18.33
N LEU A 104 -23.97 -3.24 17.81
CA LEU A 104 -23.77 -3.59 16.41
C LEU A 104 -23.65 -5.10 16.29
N GLU A 105 -24.41 -5.66 15.35
CA GLU A 105 -24.48 -7.09 15.07
C GLU A 105 -24.38 -7.30 13.56
N ILE A 106 -23.49 -8.20 13.15
CA ILE A 106 -23.23 -8.58 11.75
C ILE A 106 -23.31 -10.10 11.68
N GLU A 107 -24.45 -10.63 11.24
CA GLU A 107 -24.66 -12.05 10.95
C GLU A 107 -24.13 -12.36 9.53
N SER A 108 -23.76 -13.61 9.23
CA SER A 108 -23.43 -14.04 7.85
C SER A 108 -23.76 -15.50 7.60
N TYR A 109 -24.16 -15.85 6.37
CA TYR A 109 -24.38 -17.23 5.95
C TYR A 109 -23.06 -17.99 5.70
N TYR A 110 -22.01 -17.28 5.32
CA TYR A 110 -20.71 -17.83 4.99
C TYR A 110 -19.57 -16.95 5.51
N SER A 111 -18.45 -17.60 5.81
CA SER A 111 -17.21 -16.93 6.23
C SER A 111 -16.26 -16.61 5.07
N GLU A 112 -16.42 -17.27 3.92
CA GLU A 112 -15.65 -17.05 2.68
C GLU A 112 -16.57 -17.20 1.45
N LYS A 113 -16.50 -16.28 0.48
CA LYS A 113 -17.09 -16.46 -0.87
C LYS A 113 -16.17 -15.91 -1.96
N THR A 114 -15.93 -16.72 -2.98
CA THR A 114 -15.27 -16.32 -4.23
C THR A 114 -16.29 -16.01 -5.34
N TYR A 115 -16.06 -14.96 -6.13
CA TYR A 115 -16.83 -14.67 -7.35
C TYR A 115 -15.97 -14.14 -8.51
N THR A 116 -16.52 -14.15 -9.72
CA THR A 116 -16.03 -13.45 -10.91
C THR A 116 -17.05 -12.38 -11.29
N TYR A 117 -16.62 -11.14 -11.55
CA TYR A 117 -17.52 -10.13 -12.07
C TYR A 117 -17.81 -10.40 -13.56
N PRO A 118 -19.07 -10.53 -14.01
CA PRO A 118 -19.38 -11.08 -15.33
C PRO A 118 -19.50 -10.02 -16.44
N ILE A 119 -19.41 -8.72 -16.12
CA ILE A 119 -19.56 -7.62 -17.08
C ILE A 119 -18.16 -7.15 -17.53
N SER A 120 -17.93 -7.14 -18.85
CA SER A 120 -16.62 -6.83 -19.45
C SER A 120 -16.56 -5.49 -20.19
N THR A 121 -17.63 -4.69 -20.14
CA THR A 121 -17.70 -3.35 -20.74
C THR A 121 -18.44 -2.38 -19.83
N TYR A 122 -18.11 -1.10 -19.92
CA TYR A 122 -18.77 -0.02 -19.18
C TYR A 122 -18.95 1.19 -20.09
N PRO A 123 -20.16 1.76 -20.26
CA PRO A 123 -20.39 2.85 -21.19
C PRO A 123 -19.76 4.16 -20.69
N GLN A 124 -19.06 4.90 -21.56
CA GLN A 124 -18.79 6.32 -21.31
C GLN A 124 -20.13 7.07 -21.18
N CYS A 125 -20.21 8.02 -20.25
CA CYS A 125 -21.44 8.76 -19.94
C CYS A 125 -21.14 10.26 -19.81
N PHE A 126 -21.94 11.08 -20.51
CA PHE A 126 -21.88 12.54 -20.52
C PHE A 126 -23.25 13.14 -20.13
N GLU A 127 -23.29 14.44 -19.81
CA GLU A 127 -24.55 15.10 -19.44
C GLU A 127 -25.62 14.96 -20.54
N SER A 128 -26.84 14.58 -20.15
CA SER A 128 -27.99 14.31 -21.02
C SER A 128 -28.01 13.00 -21.83
N ASP A 129 -27.02 12.10 -21.69
CA ASP A 129 -27.05 10.76 -22.28
C ASP A 129 -28.23 9.90 -21.76
N SER A 130 -28.71 8.96 -22.59
CA SER A 130 -29.80 8.04 -22.24
C SER A 130 -29.28 6.72 -21.66
N ILE A 131 -28.91 6.71 -20.38
CA ILE A 131 -28.41 5.52 -19.69
C ILE A 131 -29.57 4.55 -19.41
N THR A 132 -29.42 3.29 -19.84
CA THR A 132 -30.30 2.18 -19.47
C THR A 132 -29.56 1.21 -18.57
N ALA A 133 -30.10 1.01 -17.36
CA ALA A 133 -29.61 0.07 -16.38
C ALA A 133 -30.53 -1.15 -16.32
N LYS A 134 -29.93 -2.35 -16.26
CA LYS A 134 -30.67 -3.59 -16.06
C LYS A 134 -30.07 -4.42 -14.93
N PHE A 135 -30.87 -4.68 -13.91
CA PHE A 135 -30.60 -5.67 -12.88
C PHE A 135 -30.92 -7.06 -13.41
N TRP A 136 -29.93 -7.95 -13.41
CA TRP A 136 -30.03 -9.33 -13.87
C TRP A 136 -30.26 -10.29 -12.69
N GLY A 137 -31.46 -10.26 -12.13
CA GLY A 137 -31.78 -10.88 -10.85
C GLY A 137 -31.95 -12.40 -10.90
N SER A 138 -31.82 -13.03 -9.74
CA SER A 138 -32.12 -14.45 -9.57
C SER A 138 -33.63 -14.71 -9.51
N SER A 139 -34.05 -15.81 -10.13
CA SER A 139 -35.46 -16.28 -10.14
C SER A 139 -36.05 -16.61 -8.75
N THR A 140 -35.22 -16.62 -7.71
CA THR A 140 -35.61 -16.66 -6.30
C THR A 140 -36.22 -15.35 -5.81
N LEU A 141 -35.77 -14.21 -6.34
CA LEU A 141 -36.29 -12.85 -6.10
C LEU A 141 -37.48 -12.50 -7.02
N ALA A 142 -37.94 -13.43 -7.86
CA ALA A 142 -38.97 -13.17 -8.86
C ALA A 142 -40.28 -12.63 -8.24
N PHE A 143 -40.84 -11.59 -8.86
CA PHE A 143 -42.02 -10.84 -8.40
C PHE A 143 -41.87 -10.05 -7.09
N GLU A 144 -40.66 -9.88 -6.54
CA GLU A 144 -40.42 -8.93 -5.45
C GLU A 144 -40.67 -7.48 -5.92
N GLY A 145 -41.16 -6.63 -5.03
CA GLY A 145 -41.65 -5.31 -5.43
C GLY A 145 -41.88 -4.37 -4.26
N GLY A 146 -42.00 -3.07 -4.58
CA GLY A 146 -41.67 -2.02 -3.62
C GLY A 146 -40.25 -1.48 -3.82
N LEU A 147 -39.58 -1.89 -4.90
CA LEU A 147 -38.21 -1.50 -5.21
C LEU A 147 -38.17 -0.12 -5.89
N GLN A 148 -37.05 0.58 -5.76
CA GLN A 148 -36.75 1.83 -6.45
C GLN A 148 -35.32 1.83 -6.93
N TRP A 149 -35.11 2.37 -8.13
CA TRP A 149 -33.79 2.80 -8.56
C TRP A 149 -33.54 4.21 -8.01
N ARG A 150 -32.37 4.43 -7.39
CA ARG A 150 -31.95 5.74 -6.87
C ARG A 150 -30.57 6.08 -7.44
N LEU A 151 -30.47 7.21 -8.12
CA LEU A 151 -29.20 7.78 -8.59
C LEU A 151 -28.76 8.84 -7.57
N ILE A 152 -27.83 8.44 -6.71
CA ILE A 152 -27.36 9.22 -5.57
C ILE A 152 -26.15 10.05 -6.01
N SER A 153 -26.18 11.37 -5.79
CA SER A 153 -25.03 12.25 -6.00
C SER A 153 -24.08 12.12 -4.81
N ALA A 154 -23.25 11.09 -4.84
CA ALA A 154 -22.25 10.86 -3.81
C ALA A 154 -20.99 10.27 -4.41
N ASN A 155 -19.86 10.81 -3.97
CA ASN A 155 -18.57 10.19 -4.16
C ASN A 155 -18.34 9.16 -3.04
N GLN A 156 -17.54 8.16 -3.33
CA GLN A 156 -17.47 6.94 -2.55
C GLN A 156 -16.58 7.04 -1.29
N ARG A 157 -15.97 8.20 -1.01
CA ARG A 157 -15.53 8.54 0.36
C ARG A 157 -16.72 8.80 1.27
N GLU A 158 -17.83 9.34 0.75
CA GLU A 158 -19.06 9.57 1.53
C GLU A 158 -19.73 8.22 1.87
N VAL A 159 -19.60 7.21 0.99
CA VAL A 159 -19.95 5.80 1.28
C VAL A 159 -19.05 5.22 2.38
N LEU A 160 -17.73 5.41 2.26
CA LEU A 160 -16.77 4.95 3.26
C LEU A 160 -17.07 5.55 4.63
N ILE A 161 -17.34 6.85 4.71
CA ILE A 161 -17.76 7.54 5.94
C ILE A 161 -19.10 7.00 6.45
N ALA A 162 -20.08 6.74 5.58
CA ALA A 162 -21.35 6.14 5.99
C ALA A 162 -21.18 4.75 6.62
N TYR A 163 -20.20 3.97 6.16
CA TYR A 163 -19.87 2.67 6.73
C TYR A 163 -19.00 2.76 7.99
N GLU A 164 -18.03 3.68 8.05
CA GLU A 164 -17.32 4.01 9.29
C GLU A 164 -18.33 4.40 10.40
N ASP A 165 -19.34 5.21 10.08
CA ASP A 165 -20.39 5.61 11.02
C ASP A 165 -21.27 4.43 11.47
N ILE A 166 -21.62 3.51 10.55
CA ILE A 166 -22.31 2.25 10.91
C ILE A 166 -21.48 1.45 11.94
N LEU A 167 -20.16 1.31 11.71
CA LEU A 167 -19.27 0.62 12.65
C LEU A 167 -19.14 1.38 14.00
N ARG A 168 -19.16 2.71 13.97
CA ARG A 168 -19.25 3.58 15.17
C ARG A 168 -20.64 3.56 15.84
N GLY A 169 -21.63 2.85 15.30
CA GLY A 169 -22.97 2.72 15.88
C GLY A 169 -23.92 3.90 15.59
N ASP A 170 -23.78 4.52 14.41
CA ASP A 170 -24.65 5.59 13.90
C ASP A 170 -25.07 5.32 12.44
N THR A 171 -26.38 5.31 12.19
CA THR A 171 -26.96 5.05 10.86
C THR A 171 -27.42 6.33 10.14
N SER A 172 -27.21 7.51 10.73
CA SER A 172 -27.72 8.77 10.16
C SER A 172 -27.11 9.11 8.80
N THR A 173 -25.82 8.85 8.60
CA THR A 173 -25.12 9.08 7.33
C THR A 173 -25.64 8.17 6.22
N ILE A 174 -25.74 6.85 6.45
CA ILE A 174 -26.29 5.90 5.44
C ILE A 174 -27.76 6.21 5.12
N LYS A 175 -28.57 6.60 6.11
CA LYS A 175 -29.96 7.06 5.90
C LYS A 175 -30.02 8.30 5.02
N SER A 176 -29.19 9.31 5.31
CA SER A 176 -29.13 10.55 4.52
C SER A 176 -28.60 10.33 3.10
N LEU A 177 -27.74 9.33 2.90
CA LEU A 177 -27.19 8.95 1.60
C LEU A 177 -28.25 8.33 0.69
N PHE A 178 -29.17 7.52 1.25
CA PHE A 178 -30.21 6.84 0.48
C PHE A 178 -31.55 7.60 0.39
N ASP A 179 -31.83 8.59 1.25
CA ASP A 179 -33.06 9.40 1.26
C ASP A 179 -33.50 9.86 -0.15
N GLU A 180 -34.79 9.67 -0.50
CA GLU A 180 -35.34 10.08 -1.81
C GLU A 180 -35.10 11.56 -2.16
N SER A 181 -34.88 12.42 -1.15
CA SER A 181 -34.64 13.85 -1.30
C SER A 181 -33.16 14.26 -1.42
N SER A 182 -32.21 13.34 -1.21
CA SER A 182 -30.78 13.55 -1.50
C SER A 182 -30.36 12.97 -2.87
N ALA A 183 -31.08 11.96 -3.36
CA ALA A 183 -30.89 11.40 -4.69
C ALA A 183 -31.15 12.44 -5.80
N SER A 184 -30.27 12.47 -6.82
CA SER A 184 -30.42 13.32 -8.00
C SER A 184 -31.52 12.84 -8.95
N TRP A 185 -31.84 11.55 -8.91
CA TRP A 185 -32.99 10.97 -9.59
C TRP A 185 -33.48 9.71 -8.85
N VAL A 186 -34.80 9.47 -8.86
CA VAL A 186 -35.45 8.31 -8.26
C VAL A 186 -36.53 7.80 -9.21
N SER A 187 -36.61 6.47 -9.41
CA SER A 187 -37.65 5.87 -10.24
C SER A 187 -39.03 5.88 -9.57
N SER A 188 -40.08 5.68 -10.36
CA SER A 188 -41.32 5.10 -9.81
C SER A 188 -41.02 3.74 -9.18
N ILE A 189 -41.83 3.31 -8.20
CA ILE A 189 -41.73 1.96 -7.63
C ILE A 189 -41.83 0.91 -8.75
N VAL A 190 -40.86 -0.01 -8.79
CA VAL A 190 -40.80 -1.16 -9.68
C VAL A 190 -41.01 -2.47 -8.92
N ALA A 191 -41.09 -3.56 -9.69
CA ALA A 191 -41.05 -4.93 -9.21
C ALA A 191 -40.22 -5.76 -10.18
N LEU A 192 -39.53 -6.77 -9.67
CA LEU A 192 -38.80 -7.75 -10.47
C LEU A 192 -39.79 -8.61 -11.25
N ASP A 193 -39.36 -9.11 -12.40
CA ASP A 193 -40.20 -9.91 -13.29
C ASP A 193 -40.28 -11.40 -12.86
N GLY A 194 -40.65 -12.29 -13.78
CA GLY A 194 -40.79 -13.72 -13.51
C GLY A 194 -39.49 -14.52 -13.52
N ASP A 195 -38.41 -13.96 -14.06
CA ASP A 195 -37.07 -14.55 -14.08
C ASP A 195 -36.15 -13.88 -13.03
N GLY A 196 -36.54 -12.72 -12.50
CA GLY A 196 -35.85 -11.96 -11.45
C GLY A 196 -35.35 -10.59 -11.91
N ASP A 197 -35.53 -10.25 -13.20
CA ASP A 197 -34.92 -9.08 -13.82
C ASP A 197 -35.74 -7.79 -13.57
N ALA A 198 -35.07 -6.63 -13.66
CA ALA A 198 -35.72 -5.34 -13.85
C ALA A 198 -34.83 -4.39 -14.65
N ASP A 199 -35.43 -3.54 -15.49
CA ASP A 199 -34.75 -2.50 -16.27
C ASP A 199 -35.32 -1.09 -16.00
N ILE A 200 -34.49 -0.07 -16.21
CA ILE A 200 -34.91 1.33 -16.23
C ILE A 200 -34.00 2.17 -17.13
N THR A 201 -34.57 3.17 -17.80
CA THR A 201 -33.82 4.20 -18.52
C THR A 201 -33.98 5.56 -17.82
N PHE A 202 -32.88 6.27 -17.65
CA PHE A 202 -32.84 7.64 -17.13
C PHE A 202 -31.93 8.52 -17.99
N THR A 203 -32.05 9.84 -17.81
CA THR A 203 -31.18 10.83 -18.46
C THR A 203 -30.04 11.17 -17.51
N ALA A 204 -28.81 11.15 -18.00
CA ALA A 204 -27.63 11.50 -17.22
C ALA A 204 -27.73 12.92 -16.64
N PRO A 205 -27.41 13.11 -15.35
CA PRO A 205 -27.31 14.43 -14.71
C PRO A 205 -26.09 15.22 -15.24
N PRO A 206 -25.81 16.43 -14.74
CA PRO A 206 -24.54 17.13 -14.99
C PRO A 206 -23.31 16.29 -14.57
N PRO A 207 -22.09 16.70 -14.99
CA PRO A 207 -20.85 15.99 -14.65
C PRO A 207 -20.60 15.82 -13.14
N GLY A 208 -20.01 14.68 -12.76
CA GLY A 208 -19.71 14.31 -11.37
C GLY A 208 -19.83 12.81 -11.07
N SER A 209 -19.59 12.43 -9.82
CA SER A 209 -19.76 11.05 -9.33
C SER A 209 -21.17 10.77 -8.84
N TYR A 210 -21.70 9.65 -9.29
CA TYR A 210 -22.99 9.12 -8.88
C TYR A 210 -22.91 7.63 -8.55
N MET A 211 -23.86 7.17 -7.75
CA MET A 211 -24.14 5.75 -7.54
C MET A 211 -25.55 5.45 -8.00
N LEU A 212 -25.73 4.41 -8.81
CA LEU A 212 -27.04 3.87 -9.14
C LEU A 212 -27.27 2.62 -8.29
N ALA A 213 -28.22 2.71 -7.36
CA ALA A 213 -28.61 1.64 -6.47
C ALA A 213 -30.04 1.16 -6.78
N LEU A 214 -30.27 -0.16 -6.74
CA LEU A 214 -31.61 -0.74 -6.68
C LEU A 214 -31.93 -1.10 -5.23
N VAL A 215 -32.94 -0.48 -4.63
CA VAL A 215 -33.24 -0.60 -3.19
C VAL A 215 -34.71 -0.88 -2.89
N SER A 216 -34.98 -1.46 -1.73
CA SER A 216 -36.26 -1.37 -1.01
C SER A 216 -36.02 -0.77 0.37
N GLU A 217 -36.84 0.19 0.79
CA GLU A 217 -36.65 0.91 2.06
C GLU A 217 -37.94 0.97 2.88
N THR A 218 -37.83 0.78 4.19
CA THR A 218 -38.90 0.98 5.18
C THR A 218 -38.41 1.88 6.30
N ALA A 219 -39.22 2.89 6.68
CA ALA A 219 -38.78 3.95 7.60
C ALA A 219 -39.06 3.68 9.09
N SER A 220 -39.81 2.63 9.46
CA SER A 220 -40.08 2.32 10.88
C SER A 220 -40.54 0.86 11.09
N PRO A 221 -39.72 -0.02 11.71
CA PRO A 221 -38.28 0.16 11.98
C PRO A 221 -37.51 0.48 10.70
N TYR A 222 -36.33 1.07 10.81
CA TYR A 222 -35.56 1.35 9.60
C TYR A 222 -35.02 0.05 9.00
N GLN A 223 -35.31 -0.18 7.73
CA GLN A 223 -34.80 -1.31 6.98
C GLN A 223 -34.43 -0.85 5.58
N LEU A 224 -33.18 -1.03 5.18
CA LEU A 224 -32.70 -0.85 3.82
C LEU A 224 -32.31 -2.22 3.26
N VAL A 225 -32.88 -2.60 2.12
CA VAL A 225 -32.47 -3.76 1.32
C VAL A 225 -31.88 -3.21 0.03
N LEU A 226 -30.58 -3.35 -0.14
CA LEU A 226 -29.83 -3.00 -1.34
C LEU A 226 -29.71 -4.26 -2.21
N TYR A 227 -30.13 -4.22 -3.46
CA TYR A 227 -30.10 -5.37 -4.37
C TYR A 227 -28.81 -5.39 -5.17
N ASP A 228 -28.39 -4.22 -5.64
CA ASP A 228 -27.07 -3.98 -6.20
C ASP A 228 -26.77 -2.47 -6.22
N MET A 229 -25.50 -2.10 -6.36
CA MET A 229 -25.06 -0.72 -6.49
C MET A 229 -23.86 -0.59 -7.44
N ILE A 230 -24.10 -0.01 -8.62
CA ILE A 230 -23.04 0.33 -9.57
C ILE A 230 -22.74 1.83 -9.52
N ASN A 231 -21.53 2.21 -9.90
CA ASN A 231 -21.07 3.58 -9.86
C ASN A 231 -20.94 4.17 -11.27
N ILE A 232 -21.27 5.46 -11.37
CA ILE A 232 -21.43 6.19 -12.62
C ILE A 232 -20.72 7.52 -12.48
N GLU A 233 -19.58 7.66 -13.14
CA GLU A 233 -18.97 8.97 -13.40
C GLU A 233 -19.64 9.56 -14.66
N ILE A 234 -20.19 10.76 -14.55
CA ILE A 234 -20.58 11.57 -15.71
C ILE A 234 -19.43 12.53 -16.00
N LEU A 235 -18.85 12.42 -17.19
CA LEU A 235 -17.64 13.13 -17.59
C LEU A 235 -17.97 14.56 -18.08
N ASP A 236 -17.10 15.53 -17.80
CA ASP A 236 -17.19 16.89 -18.34
C ASP A 236 -16.93 16.93 -19.86
N PHE A 237 -15.97 16.14 -20.36
CA PHE A 237 -15.48 16.22 -21.74
C PHE A 237 -15.13 14.86 -22.35
N GLU A 238 -15.56 14.64 -23.60
CA GLU A 238 -14.95 13.66 -24.50
C GLU A 238 -13.45 13.94 -24.68
N MET A 239 -12.65 12.93 -25.02
CA MET A 239 -11.23 13.10 -25.36
C MET A 239 -10.96 12.76 -26.83
N SER A 240 -10.14 13.59 -27.47
CA SER A 240 -9.48 13.27 -28.73
C SER A 240 -8.09 12.72 -28.46
N LEU A 241 -7.80 11.52 -28.97
CA LEU A 241 -6.48 10.88 -28.88
C LEU A 241 -5.81 10.78 -30.26
N ASN A 242 -4.52 11.13 -30.32
CA ASN A 242 -3.64 10.78 -31.42
C ASN A 242 -2.53 9.87 -30.89
N ASN A 243 -2.72 8.55 -31.03
CA ASN A 243 -1.82 7.52 -30.53
C ASN A 243 -1.44 6.46 -31.59
N PRO A 244 -0.25 5.84 -31.49
CA PRO A 244 0.12 4.75 -32.38
C PRO A 244 -0.60 3.45 -32.00
N THR A 245 -1.34 2.84 -32.93
CA THR A 245 -1.98 1.53 -32.69
C THR A 245 -0.99 0.37 -32.49
N SER A 246 0.29 0.59 -32.83
CA SER A 246 1.36 -0.37 -32.58
C SER A 246 2.72 0.32 -32.45
N VAL A 247 3.56 -0.18 -31.56
CA VAL A 247 4.93 0.30 -31.31
C VAL A 247 5.93 -0.86 -31.44
N THR A 248 7.22 -0.54 -31.52
CA THR A 248 8.31 -1.53 -31.38
C THR A 248 8.84 -1.47 -29.96
N GLN A 249 9.04 -2.64 -29.33
CA GLN A 249 9.61 -2.77 -27.99
C GLN A 249 10.91 -1.98 -27.84
N ASN A 250 11.09 -1.35 -26.68
CA ASN A 250 12.16 -0.41 -26.32
C ASN A 250 12.10 0.96 -27.02
N ASN A 251 11.07 1.27 -27.81
CA ASN A 251 10.76 2.66 -28.18
C ASN A 251 9.84 3.30 -27.12
N ILE A 252 9.78 4.64 -27.10
CA ILE A 252 8.74 5.38 -26.37
C ILE A 252 7.44 5.37 -27.18
N ILE A 253 6.30 5.32 -26.49
CA ILE A 253 4.96 5.63 -27.01
C ILE A 253 4.64 7.05 -26.55
N ASP A 254 4.48 7.99 -27.47
CA ASP A 254 3.88 9.29 -27.16
C ASP A 254 2.36 9.21 -27.40
N LEU A 255 1.60 9.68 -26.41
CA LEU A 255 0.14 9.73 -26.40
C LEU A 255 -0.30 11.18 -26.36
N ASP A 256 -0.67 11.75 -27.51
CA ASP A 256 -1.27 13.08 -27.57
C ASP A 256 -2.74 13.00 -27.15
N ILE A 257 -3.10 13.77 -26.11
CA ILE A 257 -4.44 13.83 -25.50
C ILE A 257 -4.95 15.27 -25.62
N GLU A 258 -6.15 15.47 -26.14
CA GLU A 258 -6.86 16.77 -26.15
C GLU A 258 -8.27 16.61 -25.57
N LEU A 259 -8.63 17.46 -24.60
CA LEU A 259 -9.99 17.57 -24.08
C LEU A 259 -10.88 18.30 -25.11
N ASN A 260 -11.95 17.64 -25.56
CA ASN A 260 -12.90 18.24 -26.48
C ASN A 260 -13.54 19.49 -25.83
N SER A 261 -13.98 20.43 -26.66
CA SER A 261 -14.37 21.82 -26.31
C SER A 261 -13.26 22.78 -25.87
N ASN A 262 -12.03 22.30 -25.59
CA ASN A 262 -10.90 23.11 -25.12
C ASN A 262 -11.21 23.94 -23.85
N PRO A 263 -11.45 23.27 -22.71
CA PRO A 263 -11.75 23.92 -21.43
C PRO A 263 -10.55 24.69 -20.85
N SER A 264 -10.83 25.65 -19.98
CA SER A 264 -9.81 26.45 -19.29
C SER A 264 -9.91 26.29 -17.77
N THR A 265 -8.85 25.81 -17.15
CA THR A 265 -8.69 25.69 -15.70
C THR A 265 -8.04 26.91 -15.07
N SER A 266 -8.34 27.17 -13.79
CA SER A 266 -7.60 28.11 -12.94
C SER A 266 -6.70 27.45 -11.91
N THR A 267 -6.86 26.15 -11.66
CA THR A 267 -6.06 25.36 -10.70
C THR A 267 -4.97 24.58 -11.41
N GLY A 268 -5.30 23.90 -12.51
CA GLY A 268 -4.40 23.08 -13.33
C GLY A 268 -5.04 21.73 -13.66
N PHE A 269 -4.76 21.21 -14.85
CA PHE A 269 -5.09 19.85 -15.25
C PHE A 269 -3.89 18.92 -15.04
N ILE A 270 -4.15 17.66 -14.73
CA ILE A 270 -3.17 16.57 -14.75
C ILE A 270 -3.66 15.53 -15.75
N TYR A 271 -2.75 15.05 -16.60
CA TYR A 271 -3.00 14.01 -17.59
C TYR A 271 -2.22 12.77 -17.19
N GLY A 272 -2.84 11.60 -17.35
CA GLY A 272 -2.23 10.33 -16.97
C GLY A 272 -2.57 9.24 -17.96
N ALA A 273 -1.58 8.42 -18.28
CA ALA A 273 -1.76 7.23 -19.09
C ALA A 273 -0.98 6.06 -18.49
N ILE A 274 -1.60 4.89 -18.46
CA ILE A 274 -0.92 3.65 -18.07
C ILE A 274 -1.28 2.55 -19.06
N MET A 275 -0.30 1.69 -19.33
CA MET A 275 -0.39 0.61 -20.29
C MET A 275 -0.12 -0.75 -19.60
N ILE A 276 -1.11 -1.65 -19.55
CA ILE A 276 -0.98 -3.02 -18.99
C ILE A 276 -1.07 -4.07 -20.10
N HIS A 277 -0.19 -5.07 -20.08
CA HIS A 277 -0.25 -6.21 -21.00
C HIS A 277 -1.55 -7.00 -20.78
N ASP A 278 -2.24 -7.39 -21.86
CA ASP A 278 -3.48 -8.18 -21.86
C ASP A 278 -3.50 -9.37 -20.86
N SER A 279 -2.47 -10.24 -20.86
CA SER A 279 -2.29 -11.33 -19.88
C SER A 279 -2.24 -10.93 -18.38
N ALA A 280 -2.02 -9.66 -18.07
CA ALA A 280 -2.06 -9.06 -16.75
C ALA A 280 -3.18 -8.01 -16.60
N TYR A 281 -4.07 -7.87 -17.59
CA TYR A 281 -5.29 -7.05 -17.49
C TYR A 281 -6.40 -7.76 -16.68
N ARG A 282 -5.97 -8.35 -15.56
CA ARG A 282 -6.78 -9.12 -14.61
C ARG A 282 -6.48 -8.66 -13.19
N LEU A 283 -7.46 -8.85 -12.32
CA LEU A 283 -7.59 -8.04 -11.12
C LEU A 283 -8.36 -8.77 -10.03
N ASP A 284 -7.58 -9.44 -9.20
CA ASP A 284 -8.06 -10.35 -8.16
C ASP A 284 -8.18 -9.55 -6.84
N VAL A 285 -9.41 -9.39 -6.32
CA VAL A 285 -9.68 -8.71 -5.04
C VAL A 285 -9.70 -9.74 -3.91
N GLU A 286 -9.11 -9.40 -2.79
CA GLU A 286 -9.51 -9.93 -1.49
C GLU A 286 -10.00 -8.79 -0.62
N ALA A 287 -11.09 -8.97 0.11
CA ALA A 287 -11.28 -8.21 1.35
C ALA A 287 -11.53 -9.16 2.50
N SER A 288 -11.01 -8.79 3.66
CA SER A 288 -11.16 -9.51 4.90
C SER A 288 -11.48 -8.52 6.01
N SER A 289 -12.26 -8.98 6.98
CA SER A 289 -12.45 -8.31 8.27
C SER A 289 -12.43 -9.37 9.34
N THR A 290 -11.51 -9.27 10.30
CA THR A 290 -11.46 -10.15 11.49
C THR A 290 -11.33 -9.36 12.79
N THR A 291 -10.66 -8.20 12.74
CA THR A 291 -10.74 -7.11 13.72
C THR A 291 -10.84 -5.78 12.98
N ILE A 292 -10.84 -4.65 13.69
CA ILE A 292 -10.79 -3.31 13.08
C ILE A 292 -9.46 -3.07 12.34
N GLU A 293 -8.34 -3.45 12.95
CA GLU A 293 -6.98 -3.27 12.39
C GLU A 293 -6.69 -4.34 11.31
N ASP A 294 -7.33 -5.51 11.45
CA ASP A 294 -7.38 -6.60 10.46
C ASP A 294 -8.61 -6.50 9.52
N THR A 295 -9.08 -5.28 9.23
CA THR A 295 -10.04 -5.04 8.13
C THR A 295 -9.31 -4.42 6.95
N TYR A 296 -9.19 -5.14 5.84
CA TYR A 296 -8.44 -4.69 4.67
C TYR A 296 -9.10 -5.07 3.34
N ILE A 297 -8.68 -4.38 2.29
CA ILE A 297 -8.86 -4.82 0.90
C ILE A 297 -7.49 -4.85 0.23
N ASN A 298 -7.23 -5.93 -0.51
CA ASN A 298 -6.03 -6.16 -1.31
C ASN A 298 -6.42 -6.31 -2.80
N VAL A 299 -5.51 -5.95 -3.70
CA VAL A 299 -5.63 -6.20 -5.14
C VAL A 299 -4.33 -6.76 -5.68
N ASN A 300 -4.39 -7.95 -6.29
CA ASN A 300 -3.19 -8.63 -6.77
C ASN A 300 -2.10 -8.64 -5.68
N ASP A 301 -2.48 -9.02 -4.46
CA ASP A 301 -1.70 -9.06 -3.22
C ASP A 301 -1.24 -7.70 -2.63
N GLU A 302 -1.50 -6.56 -3.28
CA GLU A 302 -1.18 -5.20 -2.77
C GLU A 302 -2.30 -4.60 -1.91
N THR A 303 -1.99 -4.16 -0.68
CA THR A 303 -2.96 -3.54 0.24
C THR A 303 -3.32 -2.12 -0.19
N ILE A 304 -4.61 -1.88 -0.41
CA ILE A 304 -5.15 -0.62 -0.92
C ILE A 304 -5.99 0.16 0.09
N LEU A 305 -6.56 -0.55 1.07
CA LEU A 305 -7.46 0.01 2.07
C LEU A 305 -7.26 -0.80 3.35
N GLN A 306 -7.04 -0.11 4.47
CA GLN A 306 -6.85 -0.74 5.77
C GLN A 306 -7.59 0.06 6.85
N GLY A 307 -8.29 -0.66 7.72
CA GLY A 307 -8.94 -0.12 8.91
C GLY A 307 -7.91 0.19 9.99
N ASN A 308 -8.07 1.33 10.65
CA ASN A 308 -7.14 1.87 11.63
C ASN A 308 -7.85 2.22 12.94
N GLY A 309 -7.09 2.21 14.03
CA GLY A 309 -7.56 2.65 15.34
C GLY A 309 -8.44 1.62 16.04
N ASN A 310 -9.55 2.08 16.65
CA ASN A 310 -10.43 1.24 17.47
C ASN A 310 -11.90 1.67 17.34
N ILE A 311 -12.82 0.93 17.95
CA ILE A 311 -14.28 1.11 17.79
C ILE A 311 -14.81 2.54 18.05
N ASP A 312 -14.14 3.33 18.90
CA ASP A 312 -14.52 4.72 19.21
C ASP A 312 -13.77 5.77 18.36
N SER A 313 -12.74 5.36 17.60
CA SER A 313 -11.89 6.23 16.78
C SER A 313 -11.59 5.67 15.39
N PHE A 314 -12.41 4.75 14.90
CA PHE A 314 -12.16 3.96 13.70
C PHE A 314 -12.12 4.85 12.46
N ASP A 315 -11.11 4.70 11.61
CA ASP A 315 -11.07 5.25 10.26
C ASP A 315 -10.46 4.26 9.27
N PHE A 316 -10.64 4.54 7.98
CA PHE A 316 -10.00 3.78 6.91
C PHE A 316 -8.89 4.60 6.26
N ASN A 317 -7.67 4.06 6.26
CA ASN A 317 -6.58 4.56 5.44
C ASN A 317 -6.80 4.12 3.98
N LEU A 318 -6.75 5.08 3.05
CA LEU A 318 -6.65 4.81 1.62
C LEU A 318 -5.18 4.83 1.22
N LEU A 319 -4.62 3.70 0.80
CA LEU A 319 -3.27 3.53 0.23
C LEU A 319 -2.08 3.95 1.15
N GLY A 320 -2.21 4.99 1.97
CA GLY A 320 -1.12 5.81 2.49
C GLY A 320 -1.40 7.31 2.31
N ILE A 321 -2.24 7.67 1.33
CA ILE A 321 -2.71 9.02 1.00
C ILE A 321 -3.41 9.69 2.19
N THR A 322 -2.63 10.44 2.97
CA THR A 322 -3.09 11.16 4.18
C THR A 322 -4.05 12.34 3.90
N SER A 323 -4.25 12.75 2.64
CA SER A 323 -5.19 13.82 2.28
C SER A 323 -5.85 13.60 0.92
N LEU A 324 -7.19 13.57 0.91
CA LEU A 324 -8.01 13.38 -0.30
C LEU A 324 -8.11 14.66 -1.17
N SER A 325 -7.04 15.43 -1.29
CA SER A 325 -7.02 16.77 -1.92
C SER A 325 -5.97 16.93 -3.03
N ASN A 326 -4.88 16.17 -2.99
CA ASN A 326 -3.71 16.36 -3.85
C ASN A 326 -3.37 15.04 -4.55
N ILE A 327 -2.94 15.08 -5.82
CA ILE A 327 -2.46 13.88 -6.52
C ILE A 327 -0.99 13.62 -6.17
N ASP A 328 -0.70 12.56 -5.42
CA ASP A 328 0.64 11.98 -5.38
C ASP A 328 0.78 10.97 -6.53
N THR A 329 1.52 11.34 -7.58
CA THR A 329 1.76 10.44 -8.71
C THR A 329 2.84 9.39 -8.42
N SER A 330 3.59 9.52 -7.31
CA SER A 330 4.71 8.64 -6.94
C SER A 330 4.24 7.43 -6.14
N GLU A 331 3.60 7.66 -4.98
CA GLU A 331 3.00 6.62 -4.11
C GLU A 331 2.11 5.67 -4.91
N ILE A 332 1.35 6.24 -5.84
CA ILE A 332 0.37 5.50 -6.61
C ILE A 332 1.03 4.82 -7.83
N THR A 333 2.11 5.37 -8.39
CA THR A 333 2.95 4.67 -9.41
C THR A 333 3.64 3.44 -8.81
N GLU A 334 4.08 3.54 -7.55
CA GLU A 334 4.69 2.45 -6.78
C GLU A 334 3.71 1.29 -6.58
N LYS A 335 2.54 1.53 -5.95
CA LYS A 335 1.53 0.48 -5.74
C LYS A 335 1.04 -0.18 -7.01
N LEU A 336 0.97 0.55 -8.12
CA LEU A 336 0.63 -0.03 -9.42
C LEU A 336 1.73 -0.93 -10.00
N ARG A 337 3.01 -0.69 -9.67
CA ARG A 337 4.12 -1.62 -9.99
C ARG A 337 4.10 -2.87 -9.10
N ASN A 338 3.55 -2.77 -7.89
CA ASN A 338 3.34 -3.93 -7.03
C ASN A 338 2.17 -4.80 -7.55
N MET A 339 1.03 -4.19 -7.89
CA MET A 339 -0.16 -4.88 -8.44
C MET A 339 0.06 -5.61 -9.77
N PHE A 340 1.07 -5.21 -10.56
CA PHE A 340 1.25 -5.69 -11.93
C PHE A 340 2.72 -5.93 -12.27
N ASP A 341 3.07 -7.18 -12.66
CA ASP A 341 4.44 -7.59 -13.04
C ASP A 341 5.20 -6.49 -13.81
N ALA A 342 6.36 -6.05 -13.33
CA ALA A 342 7.09 -4.90 -13.92
C ALA A 342 7.34 -5.01 -15.45
N GLY A 343 7.53 -6.22 -15.98
CA GLY A 343 7.64 -6.48 -17.43
C GLY A 343 6.32 -6.40 -18.23
N LYS A 344 5.24 -5.92 -17.62
CA LYS A 344 3.87 -5.86 -18.17
C LYS A 344 3.14 -4.54 -17.91
N ILE A 345 3.74 -3.57 -17.20
CA ILE A 345 3.12 -2.27 -16.92
C ILE A 345 4.07 -1.10 -17.24
N SER A 346 3.54 -0.03 -17.83
CA SER A 346 4.26 1.23 -18.04
C SER A 346 3.34 2.42 -17.79
N ILE A 347 3.79 3.35 -16.94
CA ILE A 347 3.02 4.41 -16.29
C ILE A 347 3.63 5.76 -16.67
N GLY A 348 2.80 6.78 -16.94
CA GLY A 348 3.26 8.15 -17.19
C GLY A 348 2.22 9.20 -16.84
N PHE A 349 2.70 10.34 -16.34
CA PHE A 349 1.89 11.50 -15.98
C PHE A 349 2.50 12.78 -16.57
N SER A 350 1.65 13.77 -16.83
CA SER A 350 2.12 15.12 -17.09
C SER A 350 2.45 15.82 -15.77
N ASP A 351 3.31 16.84 -15.85
CA ASP A 351 3.23 17.95 -14.90
C ASP A 351 1.80 18.52 -14.85
N LYS A 352 1.49 19.22 -13.77
CA LYS A 352 0.26 19.99 -13.64
C LYS A 352 0.28 21.21 -14.57
N ILE A 353 -0.55 21.20 -15.63
CA ILE A 353 -0.55 22.19 -16.71
C ILE A 353 -1.91 22.87 -16.90
N THR A 354 -1.94 24.10 -17.41
CA THR A 354 -3.21 24.81 -17.72
C THR A 354 -3.69 24.61 -19.16
N SER A 355 -3.16 23.60 -19.87
CA SER A 355 -3.47 23.31 -21.27
C SER A 355 -4.59 22.26 -21.36
N SER A 356 -5.54 22.47 -22.26
CA SER A 356 -6.55 21.49 -22.67
C SER A 356 -5.99 20.32 -23.50
N SER A 357 -4.67 20.25 -23.67
CA SER A 357 -3.97 19.11 -24.25
C SER A 357 -2.58 18.88 -23.65
N ALA A 358 -2.14 17.62 -23.66
CA ALA A 358 -0.83 17.13 -23.21
C ALA A 358 -0.33 16.00 -24.11
N THR A 359 0.97 15.71 -24.04
CA THR A 359 1.55 14.46 -24.57
C THR A 359 2.09 13.66 -23.40
N ILE A 360 1.67 12.40 -23.25
CA ILE A 360 2.20 11.47 -22.24
C ILE A 360 3.12 10.45 -22.91
N SER A 361 4.39 10.42 -22.49
CA SER A 361 5.38 9.45 -22.97
C SER A 361 5.41 8.21 -22.08
N LEU A 362 5.19 7.03 -22.65
CA LEU A 362 5.29 5.73 -21.97
C LEU A 362 6.49 4.93 -22.51
N SER A 363 7.35 4.44 -21.63
CA SER A 363 8.47 3.57 -22.02
C SER A 363 7.97 2.17 -22.42
N THR A 364 8.59 1.55 -23.42
CA THR A 364 8.45 0.10 -23.70
C THR A 364 9.75 -0.67 -23.50
N SER A 365 10.73 -0.10 -22.78
CA SER A 365 11.89 -0.85 -22.29
C SER A 365 11.43 -1.86 -21.22
N GLY A 366 12.06 -3.03 -21.16
CA GLY A 366 11.69 -4.13 -20.24
C GLY A 366 10.33 -4.81 -20.50
N LEU A 367 9.39 -4.14 -21.19
CA LEU A 367 8.06 -4.67 -21.49
C LEU A 367 8.09 -5.88 -22.42
N SER A 368 7.31 -6.90 -22.08
CA SER A 368 7.06 -8.06 -22.95
C SER A 368 6.29 -7.69 -24.24
N THR A 369 6.40 -8.49 -25.30
CA THR A 369 5.74 -8.19 -26.58
C THR A 369 4.35 -8.82 -26.65
N GLY A 370 3.31 -8.02 -26.84
CA GLY A 370 1.93 -8.48 -26.89
C GLY A 370 0.93 -7.33 -27.11
N THR A 371 -0.35 -7.64 -26.99
CA THR A 371 -1.41 -6.62 -26.89
C THR A 371 -1.37 -6.01 -25.50
N TYR A 372 -1.46 -4.69 -25.43
CA TYR A 372 -1.62 -3.95 -24.20
C TYR A 372 -2.91 -3.12 -24.23
N TRP A 373 -3.55 -3.00 -23.08
CA TRP A 373 -4.61 -2.04 -22.85
C TRP A 373 -3.98 -0.75 -22.33
N VAL A 374 -4.31 0.37 -22.97
CA VAL A 374 -3.86 1.72 -22.61
C VAL A 374 -5.05 2.48 -22.03
N LEU A 375 -4.82 3.05 -20.86
CA LEU A 375 -5.83 3.54 -19.93
C LEU A 375 -5.50 5.00 -19.63
N ILE A 376 -6.37 5.91 -20.04
CA ILE A 376 -6.07 7.36 -20.11
C ILE A 376 -7.14 8.13 -19.34
N GLY A 377 -6.71 9.06 -18.50
CA GLY A 377 -7.59 9.95 -17.73
C GLY A 377 -7.03 11.37 -17.62
N VAL A 378 -7.92 12.32 -17.33
CA VAL A 378 -7.59 13.74 -17.11
C VAL A 378 -8.39 14.31 -15.95
N TRP A 379 -7.71 14.96 -15.02
CA TRP A 379 -8.24 15.48 -13.75
C TRP A 379 -8.07 17.02 -13.69
N GLU A 380 -8.97 17.75 -13.01
CA GLU A 380 -8.71 19.13 -12.58
C GLU A 380 -8.27 19.11 -11.11
N ASP A 381 -7.20 19.84 -10.77
CA ASP A 381 -6.70 19.87 -9.40
C ASP A 381 -7.63 20.69 -8.48
N GLY A 382 -7.91 20.16 -7.28
CA GLY A 382 -8.69 20.81 -6.23
C GLY A 382 -10.13 20.31 -6.05
N ASP A 383 -10.72 20.72 -4.92
CA ASP A 383 -11.81 20.06 -4.16
C ASP A 383 -13.15 19.74 -4.87
N GLN A 384 -13.37 20.03 -6.16
CA GLN A 384 -14.72 19.98 -6.78
C GLN A 384 -14.87 19.38 -8.20
N ARG A 385 -13.80 19.03 -8.93
CA ARG A 385 -13.95 18.29 -10.20
C ARG A 385 -12.88 17.20 -10.30
N GLU A 386 -13.29 15.98 -9.98
CA GLU A 386 -12.36 14.86 -9.86
C GLU A 386 -11.88 14.36 -11.24
N LEU A 387 -12.72 13.68 -12.04
CA LEU A 387 -12.34 13.16 -13.37
C LEU A 387 -13.13 13.87 -14.48
N LEU A 388 -12.42 14.45 -15.45
CA LEU A 388 -13.01 15.24 -16.54
C LEU A 388 -13.27 14.44 -17.82
N GLY A 389 -12.40 13.48 -18.11
CA GLY A 389 -12.36 12.74 -19.36
C GLY A 389 -11.60 11.43 -19.20
N LEU A 390 -12.03 10.40 -19.93
CA LEU A 390 -11.66 9.00 -19.69
C LEU A 390 -11.70 8.20 -21.00
N ASP A 391 -10.67 7.38 -21.26
CA ASP A 391 -10.67 6.49 -22.42
C ASP A 391 -9.83 5.20 -22.22
N VAL A 392 -10.22 4.14 -22.94
CA VAL A 392 -9.52 2.85 -23.03
C VAL A 392 -9.27 2.49 -24.50
N LYS A 393 -8.02 2.20 -24.83
CA LYS A 393 -7.59 1.80 -26.19
C LYS A 393 -6.63 0.60 -26.14
N GLN A 394 -6.39 -0.04 -27.28
CA GLN A 394 -5.37 -1.10 -27.41
C GLN A 394 -4.14 -0.59 -28.17
N ILE A 395 -2.95 -0.98 -27.73
CA ILE A 395 -1.69 -0.82 -28.48
C ILE A 395 -0.97 -2.17 -28.56
N GLN A 396 -0.47 -2.51 -29.75
CA GLN A 396 0.38 -3.70 -29.95
C GLN A 396 1.86 -3.35 -29.75
N VAL A 397 2.51 -3.92 -28.73
CA VAL A 397 3.97 -3.91 -28.59
C VAL A 397 4.55 -5.06 -29.42
N ASN A 398 5.39 -4.73 -30.41
CA ASN A 398 6.00 -5.69 -31.33
C ASN A 398 7.46 -5.96 -30.98
N ASN A 399 7.95 -7.16 -31.32
CA ASN A 399 9.37 -7.47 -31.27
C ASN A 399 10.18 -6.49 -32.14
N PRO A 400 11.40 -6.10 -31.73
CA PRO A 400 12.34 -5.42 -32.60
C PRO A 400 12.53 -6.21 -33.90
N PRO A 401 12.56 -5.57 -35.08
CA PRO A 401 12.77 -6.27 -36.33
C PRO A 401 14.10 -7.01 -36.28
N LEU A 402 14.06 -8.34 -36.46
CA LEU A 402 15.26 -9.18 -36.41
C LEU A 402 16.36 -8.60 -37.31
N PRO A 403 17.61 -8.46 -36.84
CA PRO A 403 18.67 -7.85 -37.61
C PRO A 403 18.82 -8.60 -38.95
N PRO A 404 18.86 -7.89 -40.08
CA PRO A 404 18.68 -8.50 -41.39
C PRO A 404 19.75 -9.55 -41.68
N SER A 405 19.33 -10.82 -41.72
CA SER A 405 20.18 -11.98 -42.02
C SER A 405 20.90 -11.78 -43.36
N GLY A 406 22.19 -11.37 -43.29
CA GLY A 406 23.04 -10.84 -44.35
C GLY A 406 22.61 -11.10 -45.81
N GLY A 407 21.69 -10.26 -46.30
CA GLY A 407 21.27 -10.22 -47.70
C GLY A 407 21.84 -8.98 -48.38
N ASP A 408 22.85 -9.17 -49.23
CA ASP A 408 23.53 -8.10 -49.96
C ASP A 408 22.57 -7.37 -50.92
N GLY A 409 22.24 -6.10 -50.63
CA GLY A 409 21.22 -5.34 -51.35
C GLY A 409 20.94 -3.96 -50.75
N GLY A 410 21.74 -2.96 -51.13
CA GLY A 410 21.64 -1.61 -50.57
C GLY A 410 20.37 -0.83 -50.94
N GLY A 411 19.75 -0.20 -49.94
CA GLY A 411 18.66 0.78 -50.08
C GLY A 411 18.78 1.84 -48.98
N GLY A 412 18.81 3.12 -49.36
CA GLY A 412 19.21 4.22 -48.48
C GLY A 412 18.15 4.70 -47.50
N GLY A 413 17.78 3.88 -46.51
CA GLY A 413 17.30 4.36 -45.22
C GLY A 413 18.48 4.60 -44.29
N VAL A 414 18.52 5.74 -43.59
CA VAL A 414 19.56 6.00 -42.59
C VAL A 414 19.18 5.24 -41.32
N SER A 415 19.53 3.95 -41.26
CA SER A 415 19.49 3.20 -40.01
C SER A 415 20.39 3.91 -39.01
N LEU A 416 19.85 4.28 -37.85
CA LEU A 416 20.69 4.67 -36.72
C LEU A 416 21.55 3.46 -36.36
N VAL A 417 22.86 3.64 -36.48
CA VAL A 417 23.87 2.65 -36.10
C VAL A 417 24.47 3.16 -34.80
N LEU A 418 24.44 2.35 -33.74
CA LEU A 418 25.07 2.68 -32.47
C LEU A 418 26.51 3.19 -32.73
N PRO A 419 26.93 4.30 -32.12
CA PRO A 419 28.31 4.76 -32.26
C PRO A 419 29.27 3.64 -31.79
N SER A 420 30.39 3.48 -32.47
CA SER A 420 31.38 2.49 -32.04
C SER A 420 31.98 2.90 -30.69
N VAL A 421 32.42 1.91 -29.90
CA VAL A 421 33.13 2.14 -28.62
C VAL A 421 34.24 3.17 -28.79
N GLU A 422 35.03 3.09 -29.87
CA GLU A 422 36.08 4.06 -30.21
C GLU A 422 35.57 5.51 -30.36
N ILE A 423 34.35 5.74 -30.85
CA ILE A 423 33.76 7.09 -30.92
C ILE A 423 33.37 7.58 -29.53
N VAL A 424 32.66 6.74 -28.74
CA VAL A 424 32.22 7.09 -27.37
C VAL A 424 33.42 7.37 -26.44
N GLU A 425 34.51 6.62 -26.63
CA GLU A 425 35.76 6.71 -25.86
C GLU A 425 36.63 7.92 -26.24
N THR A 426 36.56 8.43 -27.48
CA THR A 426 37.53 9.44 -27.98
C THR A 426 36.94 10.77 -28.44
N LEU A 427 35.62 10.95 -28.40
CA LEU A 427 34.98 12.23 -28.73
C LEU A 427 35.15 13.22 -27.56
N ASP A 428 35.85 14.33 -27.78
CA ASP A 428 36.24 15.25 -26.69
C ASP A 428 35.05 15.88 -25.94
N ASP A 429 33.89 16.02 -26.58
CA ASP A 429 32.69 16.65 -26.00
C ASP A 429 31.68 15.57 -25.52
N ILE A 430 31.16 15.76 -24.30
CA ILE A 430 30.23 14.81 -23.67
C ILE A 430 28.79 15.01 -24.15
N ASP A 431 28.40 16.25 -24.48
CA ASP A 431 27.05 16.57 -24.96
C ASP A 431 26.84 15.98 -26.38
N ASP A 432 27.90 15.96 -27.21
CA ASP A 432 27.90 15.26 -28.51
C ASP A 432 27.80 13.73 -28.32
N VAL A 433 28.44 13.14 -27.32
CA VAL A 433 28.31 11.70 -27.02
C VAL A 433 26.89 11.35 -26.57
N ILE A 434 26.31 12.15 -25.66
CA ILE A 434 24.93 11.96 -25.19
C ILE A 434 23.96 12.10 -26.37
N SER A 435 24.11 13.14 -27.19
CA SER A 435 23.31 13.34 -28.42
C SER A 435 23.41 12.17 -29.41
N LEU A 436 24.53 11.43 -29.42
CA LEU A 436 24.72 10.24 -30.25
C LEU A 436 24.11 8.95 -29.66
N ILE A 437 23.80 8.90 -28.36
CA ILE A 437 23.25 7.70 -27.68
C ILE A 437 21.81 7.88 -27.18
N GLU A 438 21.34 9.11 -26.94
CA GLU A 438 19.97 9.44 -26.46
C GLU A 438 18.87 8.87 -27.37
N SER A 439 19.13 8.74 -28.67
CA SER A 439 18.18 8.15 -29.64
C SER A 439 18.11 6.61 -29.63
N PHE A 440 18.79 5.94 -28.69
CA PHE A 440 18.80 4.48 -28.53
C PHE A 440 18.25 4.06 -27.15
N SER A 441 17.69 2.87 -27.07
CA SER A 441 17.10 2.36 -25.83
C SER A 441 18.15 2.10 -24.73
N PRO A 442 17.78 2.18 -23.43
CA PRO A 442 18.70 1.95 -22.32
C PRO A 442 19.51 0.66 -22.45
N HIS A 443 18.88 -0.47 -22.79
CA HIS A 443 19.57 -1.74 -23.05
C HIS A 443 20.62 -1.69 -24.18
N ALA A 444 20.36 -0.92 -25.24
CA ALA A 444 21.29 -0.77 -26.36
C ALA A 444 22.49 0.12 -25.99
N VAL A 445 22.26 1.14 -25.16
CA VAL A 445 23.30 2.02 -24.62
C VAL A 445 24.13 1.30 -23.56
N ALA A 446 23.50 0.61 -22.60
CA ALA A 446 24.14 -0.20 -21.57
C ALA A 446 25.16 -1.19 -22.15
N ARG A 447 24.75 -1.98 -23.15
CA ARG A 447 25.63 -2.93 -23.84
C ARG A 447 26.76 -2.29 -24.66
N LEU A 448 26.67 -0.99 -24.96
CA LEU A 448 27.76 -0.22 -25.54
C LEU A 448 28.69 0.29 -24.43
N LEU A 449 28.15 0.82 -23.34
CA LEU A 449 28.90 1.33 -22.19
C LEU A 449 29.65 0.23 -21.40
N ASP A 450 29.15 -1.01 -21.37
CA ASP A 450 29.87 -2.20 -20.90
C ASP A 450 31.26 -2.36 -21.54
N GLN A 451 31.46 -1.85 -22.76
CA GLN A 451 32.70 -1.96 -23.54
C GLN A 451 33.56 -0.69 -23.51
N VAL A 452 33.02 0.43 -23.02
CA VAL A 452 33.69 1.74 -22.84
C VAL A 452 34.48 1.73 -21.51
N SER A 453 35.49 2.58 -21.31
CA SER A 453 36.22 2.64 -20.03
C SER A 453 35.34 3.18 -18.89
N THR A 454 35.55 2.72 -17.64
CA THR A 454 34.66 3.08 -16.52
C THR A 454 34.63 4.59 -16.21
N PRO A 455 35.76 5.33 -16.20
CA PRO A 455 35.71 6.78 -16.07
C PRO A 455 34.89 7.44 -17.16
N ARG A 456 34.98 6.94 -18.40
CA ARG A 456 34.19 7.49 -19.51
C ARG A 456 32.69 7.15 -19.42
N VAL A 457 32.33 5.99 -18.86
CA VAL A 457 30.94 5.68 -18.52
C VAL A 457 30.42 6.63 -17.43
N ALA A 458 31.24 6.90 -16.41
CA ALA A 458 30.91 7.85 -15.36
C ALA A 458 30.67 9.27 -15.92
N ASP A 459 31.62 9.80 -16.71
CA ASP A 459 31.46 11.09 -17.43
C ASP A 459 30.11 11.19 -18.17
N ILE A 460 29.68 10.10 -18.81
CA ILE A 460 28.44 10.06 -19.61
C ILE A 460 27.22 10.09 -18.68
N LEU A 461 27.17 9.20 -17.69
CA LEU A 461 26.01 9.07 -16.78
C LEU A 461 25.81 10.28 -15.88
N GLU A 462 26.87 11.03 -15.56
CA GLU A 462 26.81 12.31 -14.82
C GLU A 462 26.02 13.41 -15.54
N TYR A 463 26.11 13.43 -16.88
CA TYR A 463 25.57 14.51 -17.72
C TYR A 463 24.21 14.12 -18.37
N MET A 464 23.81 12.85 -18.29
CA MET A 464 22.47 12.40 -18.69
C MET A 464 21.38 12.78 -17.67
N LYS A 465 20.11 12.69 -18.07
CA LYS A 465 18.98 12.89 -17.15
C LYS A 465 18.95 11.74 -16.14
N THR A 466 18.70 12.00 -14.86
CA THR A 466 18.86 11.00 -13.77
C THR A 466 18.11 9.69 -14.02
N LEU A 467 16.87 9.76 -14.53
CA LEU A 467 16.07 8.58 -14.87
C LEU A 467 16.68 7.77 -16.03
N GLU A 468 17.20 8.43 -17.05
CA GLU A 468 17.82 7.79 -18.21
C GLU A 468 19.14 7.10 -17.83
N ALA A 469 19.94 7.76 -16.97
CA ALA A 469 21.16 7.18 -16.41
C ALA A 469 20.86 5.96 -15.51
N LEU A 470 19.79 6.02 -14.71
CA LEU A 470 19.35 4.92 -13.86
C LEU A 470 18.85 3.71 -14.65
N ASP A 471 18.02 3.94 -15.68
CA ASP A 471 17.53 2.87 -16.57
C ASP A 471 18.68 2.23 -17.37
N ILE A 472 19.72 3.00 -17.71
CA ILE A 472 20.95 2.45 -18.31
C ILE A 472 21.72 1.60 -17.29
N LEU A 473 21.93 2.09 -16.05
CA LEU A 473 22.64 1.35 -15.01
C LEU A 473 21.98 -0.02 -14.69
N ARG A 474 20.64 -0.08 -14.67
CA ARG A 474 19.88 -1.33 -14.47
C ARG A 474 20.03 -2.35 -15.61
N GLU A 475 20.40 -1.91 -16.81
CA GLU A 475 20.59 -2.76 -17.99
C GLU A 475 22.06 -3.12 -18.26
N MET A 476 23.00 -2.55 -17.50
CA MET A 476 24.45 -2.80 -17.61
C MET A 476 24.88 -4.06 -16.84
N SER A 477 26.08 -4.57 -17.12
CA SER A 477 26.69 -5.58 -16.26
C SER A 477 26.92 -5.03 -14.85
N ILE A 478 26.58 -5.80 -13.80
CA ILE A 478 26.53 -5.29 -12.43
C ILE A 478 27.90 -4.79 -11.94
N GLU A 479 28.98 -5.50 -12.32
CA GLU A 479 30.36 -5.10 -12.02
C GLU A 479 30.73 -3.77 -12.68
N LYS A 480 30.12 -3.45 -13.82
CA LYS A 480 30.33 -2.20 -14.55
C LYS A 480 29.50 -1.06 -13.98
N ALA A 481 28.24 -1.31 -13.66
CA ALA A 481 27.33 -0.33 -13.05
C ALA A 481 27.86 0.12 -11.67
N GLY A 482 28.27 -0.81 -10.81
CA GLY A 482 28.85 -0.49 -9.51
C GLY A 482 30.17 0.29 -9.64
N ALA A 483 31.04 -0.12 -10.57
CA ALA A 483 32.28 0.59 -10.86
C ALA A 483 32.02 2.01 -11.38
N ALA A 484 30.96 2.23 -12.16
CA ALA A 484 30.58 3.55 -12.66
C ALA A 484 30.11 4.46 -11.51
N LEU A 485 29.17 4.02 -10.67
CA LEU A 485 28.70 4.80 -9.52
C LEU A 485 29.81 5.17 -8.52
N LEU A 486 30.84 4.33 -8.37
CA LEU A 486 32.05 4.64 -7.60
C LEU A 486 33.03 5.59 -8.31
N THR A 487 32.94 5.74 -9.63
CA THR A 487 33.83 6.64 -10.40
C THR A 487 33.21 8.01 -10.67
N MET A 488 31.88 8.11 -10.64
CA MET A 488 31.12 9.34 -10.91
C MET A 488 31.32 10.46 -9.87
N ASP A 489 31.04 11.70 -10.28
CA ASP A 489 30.87 12.83 -9.35
C ASP A 489 29.88 12.46 -8.24
N PHE A 490 30.29 12.78 -7.03
CA PHE A 490 29.62 12.42 -5.80
C PHE A 490 28.16 12.90 -5.74
N SER A 491 27.84 14.06 -6.34
CA SER A 491 26.47 14.57 -6.41
C SER A 491 25.59 13.80 -7.40
N ALA A 492 26.17 13.19 -8.44
CA ALA A 492 25.45 12.32 -9.37
C ALA A 492 25.24 10.92 -8.76
N SER A 493 26.28 10.33 -8.16
CA SER A 493 26.20 9.02 -7.49
C SER A 493 25.13 8.98 -6.42
N ILE A 494 25.04 10.02 -5.57
CA ILE A 494 24.02 10.11 -4.52
C ILE A 494 22.60 10.18 -5.11
N LYS A 495 22.37 10.98 -6.16
CA LYS A 495 21.03 11.10 -6.78
C LYS A 495 20.55 9.77 -7.37
N LEU A 496 21.47 8.99 -7.92
CA LEU A 496 21.15 7.66 -8.47
C LEU A 496 20.94 6.65 -7.34
N MET A 497 21.75 6.70 -6.27
CA MET A 497 21.57 5.86 -5.08
C MET A 497 20.22 6.14 -4.36
N ALA A 498 19.78 7.40 -4.34
CA ALA A 498 18.47 7.82 -3.83
C ALA A 498 17.26 7.32 -4.65
N MET A 499 17.49 6.74 -5.83
CA MET A 499 16.43 6.27 -6.75
C MET A 499 16.50 4.76 -7.03
N LEU A 500 17.37 4.04 -6.32
CA LEU A 500 17.39 2.58 -6.32
C LEU A 500 16.14 2.05 -5.62
N GLY A 501 15.58 0.94 -6.13
CA GLY A 501 14.48 0.21 -5.50
C GLY A 501 14.90 -1.21 -5.13
N PRO A 502 14.02 -2.00 -4.49
CA PRO A 502 14.38 -3.32 -3.94
C PRO A 502 14.96 -4.33 -4.94
N SER A 503 14.73 -4.16 -6.25
CA SER A 503 15.37 -4.94 -7.31
C SER A 503 16.88 -4.71 -7.45
N ASP A 504 17.37 -3.55 -7.00
CA ASP A 504 18.69 -3.02 -7.36
C ASP A 504 19.77 -3.30 -6.29
N TYR A 505 19.44 -4.04 -5.22
CA TYR A 505 20.35 -4.33 -4.09
C TYR A 505 21.71 -4.88 -4.50
N GLN A 506 21.76 -5.65 -5.60
CA GLN A 506 23.00 -6.22 -6.16
C GLN A 506 24.00 -5.15 -6.58
N LEU A 507 23.53 -3.94 -6.88
CA LEU A 507 24.37 -2.79 -7.22
C LEU A 507 25.08 -2.25 -5.97
N ILE A 508 24.39 -2.20 -4.83
CA ILE A 508 24.97 -1.83 -3.53
C ILE A 508 25.97 -2.90 -3.08
N GLU A 509 25.64 -4.19 -3.23
CA GLU A 509 26.57 -5.29 -2.95
C GLU A 509 27.85 -5.21 -3.81
N GLU A 510 27.69 -4.95 -5.11
CA GLU A 510 28.82 -4.86 -6.03
C GLU A 510 29.68 -3.61 -5.80
N MET A 511 29.06 -2.47 -5.44
CA MET A 511 29.79 -1.28 -4.99
C MET A 511 30.58 -1.57 -3.71
N ALA A 512 29.95 -2.12 -2.67
CA ALA A 512 30.60 -2.43 -1.40
C ALA A 512 31.75 -3.45 -1.56
N LYS A 513 31.59 -4.40 -2.49
CA LYS A 513 32.61 -5.39 -2.90
C LYS A 513 33.79 -4.77 -3.65
N GLN A 514 33.62 -3.62 -4.30
CA GLN A 514 34.69 -2.92 -5.03
C GLN A 514 35.39 -1.87 -4.16
N ASP A 515 34.64 -1.00 -3.47
CA ASP A 515 35.16 -0.04 -2.49
C ASP A 515 34.13 0.20 -1.36
N LEU A 516 34.30 -0.51 -0.24
CA LEU A 516 33.43 -0.42 0.94
C LEU A 516 33.45 0.99 1.57
N ASP A 517 34.63 1.60 1.67
CA ASP A 517 34.81 2.92 2.30
C ASP A 517 34.06 4.00 1.50
N GLN A 518 34.20 4.00 0.17
CA GLN A 518 33.49 4.95 -0.69
C GLN A 518 31.99 4.64 -0.78
N THR A 519 31.58 3.37 -0.81
CA THR A 519 30.16 2.99 -0.82
C THR A 519 29.46 3.46 0.46
N ALA A 520 30.09 3.28 1.62
CA ALA A 520 29.61 3.78 2.90
C ALA A 520 29.41 5.31 2.88
N VAL A 521 30.36 6.07 2.32
CA VAL A 521 30.27 7.54 2.22
C VAL A 521 29.17 8.00 1.26
N ILE A 522 29.00 7.34 0.10
CA ILE A 522 27.89 7.64 -0.83
C ILE A 522 26.54 7.32 -0.18
N LEU A 523 26.40 6.15 0.43
CA LEU A 523 25.15 5.73 1.09
C LEU A 523 24.79 6.67 2.24
N GLU A 524 25.77 7.07 3.05
CA GLU A 524 25.52 7.99 4.15
C GLU A 524 25.05 9.38 3.67
N ASP A 525 25.77 9.99 2.73
CA ASP A 525 25.37 11.31 2.21
C ASP A 525 24.09 11.23 1.34
N THR A 526 23.69 10.03 0.89
CA THR A 526 22.34 9.75 0.36
C THR A 526 21.28 9.89 1.45
N VAL A 527 21.42 9.18 2.58
CA VAL A 527 20.48 9.29 3.70
C VAL A 527 20.41 10.74 4.22
N LYS A 528 21.54 11.44 4.34
CA LYS A 528 21.57 12.88 4.68
C LYS A 528 20.87 13.75 3.62
N MET A 529 21.02 13.47 2.32
CA MET A 529 20.33 14.22 1.26
C MET A 529 18.81 14.10 1.43
N LEU A 530 18.32 12.87 1.65
CA LEU A 530 16.90 12.56 1.88
C LEU A 530 16.38 13.21 3.18
N ILE A 531 17.18 13.24 4.24
CA ILE A 531 16.80 13.96 5.47
C ILE A 531 16.73 15.48 5.22
N MET A 532 17.72 16.08 4.55
CA MET A 532 17.91 17.53 4.56
C MET A 532 17.16 18.31 3.48
N ASN A 533 16.82 17.71 2.34
CA ASN A 533 16.31 18.44 1.16
C ASN A 533 14.87 18.08 0.75
N VAL A 534 14.20 17.22 1.51
CA VAL A 534 12.89 16.64 1.24
C VAL A 534 11.92 17.08 2.35
N ASP A 535 10.61 17.24 2.04
CA ASP A 535 9.63 17.61 3.09
C ASP A 535 9.49 16.49 4.14
N VAL A 536 8.97 16.82 5.32
CA VAL A 536 8.84 15.89 6.46
C VAL A 536 7.91 14.72 6.13
N SER A 537 6.92 14.90 5.24
CA SER A 537 6.06 13.82 4.74
C SER A 537 6.77 12.94 3.70
N GLU A 538 7.34 13.56 2.66
CA GLU A 538 8.04 12.89 1.55
C GLU A 538 9.26 12.10 2.04
N ARG A 539 9.97 12.60 3.07
CA ARG A 539 11.19 11.99 3.63
C ARG A 539 10.98 10.53 4.02
N THR A 540 9.83 10.21 4.63
CA THR A 540 9.53 8.86 5.10
C THR A 540 9.49 7.88 3.93
N LEU A 541 8.82 8.25 2.83
CA LEU A 541 8.66 7.40 1.64
C LEU A 541 10.01 7.11 0.97
N VAL A 542 10.83 8.14 0.71
CA VAL A 542 12.11 7.94 0.01
C VAL A 542 13.17 7.27 0.92
N LEU A 543 13.08 7.44 2.25
CA LEU A 543 13.87 6.62 3.18
C LEU A 543 13.41 5.15 3.18
N MET A 544 12.10 4.89 3.10
CA MET A 544 11.53 3.52 3.07
C MET A 544 11.99 2.77 1.81
N GLN A 545 11.90 3.38 0.63
CA GLN A 545 12.41 2.79 -0.62
C GLN A 545 13.91 2.44 -0.52
N LEU A 546 14.70 3.30 0.14
CA LEU A 546 16.12 3.04 0.38
C LEU A 546 16.35 1.94 1.43
N THR A 547 15.58 1.87 2.51
CA THR A 547 15.72 0.80 3.52
C THR A 547 15.29 -0.56 2.98
N GLU A 548 14.20 -0.67 2.23
CA GLU A 548 13.83 -1.93 1.55
C GLU A 548 14.93 -2.41 0.59
N THR A 549 15.56 -1.48 -0.15
CA THR A 549 16.70 -1.78 -1.01
C THR A 549 17.91 -2.28 -0.22
N LEU A 550 18.12 -1.77 0.99
CA LEU A 550 19.17 -2.24 1.90
C LEU A 550 18.79 -3.56 2.60
N GLU A 551 17.53 -3.84 2.90
CA GLU A 551 17.10 -5.11 3.50
C GLU A 551 17.27 -6.30 2.55
N ALA A 552 17.25 -6.04 1.23
CA ALA A 552 17.62 -7.02 0.22
C ALA A 552 19.14 -7.24 0.08
N VAL A 553 20.00 -6.36 0.63
CA VAL A 553 21.46 -6.56 0.68
C VAL A 553 21.80 -7.63 1.71
N SER A 554 22.76 -8.52 1.41
CA SER A 554 23.17 -9.55 2.36
C SER A 554 23.68 -8.96 3.69
N VAL A 555 23.14 -9.47 4.80
CA VAL A 555 23.40 -9.00 6.17
C VAL A 555 24.90 -8.77 6.48
N PRO A 556 25.86 -9.64 6.08
CA PRO A 556 27.28 -9.37 6.32
C PRO A 556 27.78 -8.10 5.63
N THR A 557 27.38 -7.88 4.37
CA THR A 557 27.73 -6.70 3.57
C THR A 557 27.11 -5.43 4.17
N LEU A 558 25.87 -5.53 4.63
CA LEU A 558 25.15 -4.43 5.27
C LEU A 558 25.74 -4.07 6.64
N VAL A 559 26.14 -5.06 7.44
CA VAL A 559 26.86 -4.87 8.71
C VAL A 559 28.22 -4.23 8.46
N ASP A 560 29.01 -4.69 7.48
CA ASP A 560 30.29 -4.06 7.12
C ASP A 560 30.11 -2.60 6.65
N LEU A 561 29.06 -2.30 5.87
CA LEU A 561 28.69 -0.93 5.48
C LEU A 561 28.33 -0.08 6.71
N PHE A 562 27.44 -0.55 7.58
CA PHE A 562 27.00 0.22 8.76
C PHE A 562 28.10 0.41 9.80
N ILE A 563 28.96 -0.60 10.00
CA ILE A 563 30.19 -0.49 10.79
C ILE A 563 31.08 0.63 10.23
N THR A 564 31.22 0.70 8.90
CA THR A 564 32.03 1.72 8.22
C THR A 564 31.41 3.12 8.36
N ILE A 565 30.09 3.25 8.10
CA ILE A 565 29.35 4.51 8.29
C ILE A 565 29.48 5.01 9.73
N SER A 566 29.30 4.15 10.75
CA SER A 566 29.37 4.53 12.17
C SER A 566 30.72 5.12 12.63
N LYS A 567 31.77 5.00 11.80
CA LYS A 567 33.14 5.46 12.05
C LYS A 567 33.50 6.76 11.31
N LEU A 568 32.60 7.27 10.47
CA LEU A 568 32.69 8.57 9.81
C LEU A 568 32.36 9.73 10.81
N PRO A 569 32.54 11.01 10.43
CA PRO A 569 32.30 12.14 11.33
C PRO A 569 30.81 12.56 11.45
N GLU A 570 30.25 12.52 12.67
CA GLU A 570 28.87 12.93 13.02
C GLU A 570 27.74 11.95 12.59
N THR A 571 28.08 10.67 12.39
CA THR A 571 27.30 9.71 11.58
C THR A 571 26.57 8.53 12.26
N PRO A 572 26.79 8.16 13.55
CA PRO A 572 26.01 7.08 14.17
C PRO A 572 24.49 7.32 14.18
N ALA A 573 24.07 8.58 14.13
CA ALA A 573 22.68 8.97 13.93
C ALA A 573 22.13 8.59 12.54
N THR A 574 22.96 8.58 11.48
CA THR A 574 22.54 8.18 10.14
C THR A 574 22.17 6.70 10.09
N VAL A 575 22.97 5.85 10.75
CA VAL A 575 22.66 4.41 10.87
C VAL A 575 21.44 4.19 11.76
N ALA A 576 21.27 4.97 12.83
CA ALA A 576 20.08 4.90 13.67
C ALA A 576 18.78 5.28 12.91
N ILE A 577 18.84 6.25 12.00
CA ILE A 577 17.69 6.60 11.14
C ILE A 577 17.37 5.47 10.15
N LEU A 578 18.37 4.77 9.62
CA LEU A 578 18.13 3.56 8.83
C LEU A 578 17.51 2.44 9.69
N PHE A 579 18.01 2.22 10.90
CA PHE A 579 17.41 1.26 11.85
C PHE A 579 15.95 1.59 12.19
N GLU A 580 15.59 2.87 12.28
CA GLU A 580 14.22 3.33 12.57
C GLU A 580 13.25 3.24 11.38
N ALA A 581 13.77 3.02 10.16
CA ALA A 581 13.01 2.85 8.93
C ALA A 581 13.12 1.43 8.34
N MET A 582 13.73 0.48 9.06
CA MET A 582 13.86 -0.93 8.65
C MET A 582 12.84 -1.83 9.35
N SER A 583 12.49 -2.95 8.70
CA SER A 583 11.67 -4.01 9.29
C SER A 583 12.36 -4.65 10.51
N LEU A 584 11.56 -5.08 11.49
CA LEU A 584 12.08 -5.62 12.75
C LEU A 584 12.89 -6.92 12.54
N ASP A 585 12.50 -7.78 11.60
CA ASP A 585 13.16 -9.06 11.34
C ASP A 585 14.53 -8.87 10.65
N ALA A 586 14.62 -7.93 9.71
CA ALA A 586 15.90 -7.52 9.13
C ALA A 586 16.78 -6.87 10.19
N LEU A 587 16.22 -5.96 11.01
CA LEU A 587 16.96 -5.25 12.04
C LEU A 587 17.49 -6.18 13.14
N VAL A 588 16.71 -7.17 13.58
CA VAL A 588 17.18 -8.25 14.47
C VAL A 588 18.37 -8.97 13.83
N SER A 589 18.23 -9.39 12.57
CA SER A 589 19.30 -10.12 11.86
C SER A 589 20.60 -9.31 11.74
N ILE A 590 20.48 -8.00 11.48
CA ILE A 590 21.60 -7.05 11.40
C ILE A 590 22.25 -6.85 12.78
N VAL A 591 21.46 -6.63 13.83
CA VAL A 591 21.96 -6.39 15.20
C VAL A 591 22.61 -7.64 15.78
N GLU A 592 21.99 -8.82 15.64
CA GLU A 592 22.59 -10.10 16.08
C GLU A 592 23.94 -10.33 15.36
N SER A 593 24.01 -10.10 14.05
CA SER A 593 25.26 -10.23 13.28
C SER A 593 26.32 -9.19 13.65
N TRP A 594 25.96 -7.92 13.87
CA TRP A 594 26.91 -6.87 14.26
C TRP A 594 27.51 -7.16 15.64
N ILE A 595 26.71 -7.66 16.58
CA ILE A 595 27.17 -8.09 17.91
C ILE A 595 28.27 -9.17 17.84
N GLU A 596 28.30 -10.02 16.80
CA GLU A 596 29.39 -10.97 16.57
C GLU A 596 30.67 -10.35 15.98
N VAL A 597 30.54 -9.23 15.23
CA VAL A 597 31.64 -8.62 14.44
C VAL A 597 32.33 -7.46 15.19
N ASP A 598 31.59 -6.45 15.62
CA ASP A 598 32.13 -5.23 16.25
C ASP A 598 31.12 -4.56 17.21
N GLU A 599 30.86 -5.26 18.31
CA GLU A 599 29.99 -4.84 19.42
C GLU A 599 30.26 -3.40 19.94
N LEU A 600 31.48 -2.87 19.76
CA LEU A 600 31.87 -1.53 20.21
C LEU A 600 31.45 -0.41 19.24
N SER A 601 31.29 -0.66 17.94
CA SER A 601 30.71 0.34 17.02
C SER A 601 29.19 0.37 17.11
N LEU A 602 28.54 -0.79 17.31
CA LEU A 602 27.10 -0.86 17.53
C LEU A 602 26.65 -0.02 18.74
N PHE A 603 27.47 0.04 19.80
CA PHE A 603 27.23 0.88 20.97
C PHE A 603 26.94 2.35 20.61
N THR A 604 27.66 2.95 19.67
CA THR A 604 27.49 4.38 19.33
C THR A 604 26.21 4.62 18.50
N VAL A 605 25.81 3.65 17.69
CA VAL A 605 24.56 3.67 16.92
C VAL A 605 23.36 3.51 17.85
N ILE A 606 23.34 2.48 18.70
CA ILE A 606 22.22 2.20 19.62
C ILE A 606 21.90 3.38 20.55
N HIS A 607 22.89 4.19 20.95
CA HIS A 607 22.66 5.41 21.72
C HIS A 607 21.90 6.52 20.99
N SER A 608 21.75 6.40 19.67
CA SER A 608 21.04 7.34 18.79
C SER A 608 19.67 6.81 18.34
N VAL A 609 19.36 5.54 18.60
CA VAL A 609 18.11 4.86 18.20
C VAL A 609 16.98 5.15 19.20
N GLN A 610 15.77 5.36 18.69
CA GLN A 610 14.55 5.51 19.49
C GLN A 610 14.26 4.31 20.40
N THR A 611 13.89 4.58 21.65
CA THR A 611 13.61 3.55 22.68
C THR A 611 12.53 2.55 22.26
N THR A 612 11.57 2.95 21.43
CA THR A 612 10.55 2.05 20.86
C THR A 612 11.16 0.91 20.04
N VAL A 613 12.12 1.25 19.16
CA VAL A 613 12.84 0.28 18.32
C VAL A 613 13.78 -0.58 19.17
N ILE A 614 14.46 0.01 20.16
CA ILE A 614 15.29 -0.74 21.12
C ILE A 614 14.43 -1.76 21.92
N ASN A 615 13.23 -1.37 22.35
CA ASN A 615 12.32 -2.25 23.07
C ASN A 615 11.78 -3.39 22.19
N ALA A 616 11.47 -3.11 20.92
CA ALA A 616 11.08 -4.13 19.94
C ALA A 616 12.22 -5.13 19.71
N LEU A 617 13.44 -4.64 19.45
CA LEU A 617 14.64 -5.47 19.31
C LEU A 617 14.93 -6.31 20.55
N TYR A 618 14.85 -5.72 21.75
CA TYR A 618 15.03 -6.45 23.00
C TYR A 618 13.96 -7.51 23.21
N THR A 619 12.73 -7.32 22.71
CA THR A 619 11.67 -8.33 22.83
C THR A 619 11.88 -9.50 21.86
N THR A 620 12.25 -9.22 20.61
CA THR A 620 12.32 -10.24 19.55
C THR A 620 13.63 -11.04 19.53
N MET A 621 14.76 -10.43 19.94
CA MET A 621 16.03 -11.14 20.00
C MET A 621 16.03 -12.30 21.00
N ASN A 622 16.77 -13.35 20.67
CA ASN A 622 16.99 -14.46 21.60
C ASN A 622 17.96 -14.06 22.73
N ASN A 623 17.86 -14.77 23.87
CA ASN A 623 18.58 -14.46 25.12
C ASN A 623 20.09 -14.15 24.93
N PHE A 624 20.80 -14.89 24.06
CA PHE A 624 22.24 -14.72 23.88
C PHE A 624 22.61 -13.31 23.39
N TYR A 625 21.83 -12.74 22.48
CA TYR A 625 22.05 -11.38 22.00
C TYR A 625 21.38 -10.32 22.88
N ARG A 626 20.25 -10.62 23.53
CA ARG A 626 19.67 -9.72 24.55
C ARG A 626 20.66 -9.38 25.67
N VAL A 627 21.32 -10.39 26.26
CA VAL A 627 22.30 -10.19 27.33
C VAL A 627 23.49 -9.33 26.88
N ARG A 628 23.89 -9.46 25.61
CA ARG A 628 24.92 -8.60 25.02
C ARG A 628 24.43 -7.17 24.77
N MET A 629 23.29 -6.99 24.08
CA MET A 629 22.73 -5.66 23.83
C MET A 629 22.45 -4.91 25.14
N TYR A 630 21.93 -5.58 26.18
CA TYR A 630 21.73 -5.00 27.52
C TYR A 630 23.02 -4.38 28.07
N SER A 631 24.19 -4.99 27.82
CA SER A 631 25.49 -4.44 28.23
C SER A 631 25.93 -3.18 27.47
N LEU A 632 25.29 -2.88 26.33
CA LEU A 632 25.51 -1.69 25.51
C LEU A 632 24.53 -0.55 25.82
N LEU A 633 23.46 -0.80 26.57
CA LEU A 633 22.41 0.18 26.84
C LEU A 633 22.75 1.11 28.00
N THR A 634 22.20 2.33 27.95
CA THR A 634 22.27 3.24 29.11
C THR A 634 21.40 2.74 30.25
N TYR A 635 21.72 3.10 31.49
CA TYR A 635 20.84 2.88 32.64
C TYR A 635 19.42 3.44 32.41
N ALA A 636 19.28 4.57 31.71
CA ALA A 636 17.98 5.17 31.44
C ALA A 636 17.16 4.33 30.43
N THR A 637 17.82 3.73 29.43
CA THR A 637 17.19 2.84 28.45
C THR A 637 16.82 1.50 29.10
N ILE A 638 17.71 0.93 29.92
CA ILE A 638 17.48 -0.30 30.69
C ILE A 638 16.22 -0.20 31.57
N GLN A 639 16.02 0.95 32.24
CA GLN A 639 14.83 1.19 33.07
C GLN A 639 13.53 1.42 32.27
N GLY A 640 13.60 1.40 30.93
CA GLY A 640 12.45 1.47 30.03
C GLY A 640 12.26 0.23 29.15
N LEU A 641 13.08 -0.82 29.31
CA LEU A 641 12.89 -2.10 28.62
C LEU A 641 11.62 -2.81 29.11
N PRO A 642 10.98 -3.64 28.27
CA PRO A 642 9.88 -4.51 28.70
C PRO A 642 10.40 -5.66 29.57
N GLU A 643 9.65 -6.03 30.62
CA GLU A 643 9.86 -7.28 31.35
C GLU A 643 9.43 -8.46 30.47
N ILE A 644 10.36 -9.37 30.18
CA ILE A 644 10.16 -10.59 29.37
C ILE A 644 10.15 -11.82 30.30
N GLY A 645 10.93 -11.79 31.39
CA GLY A 645 11.02 -12.86 32.37
C GLY A 645 9.79 -12.92 33.30
N VAL A 646 9.26 -14.13 33.54
CA VAL A 646 8.17 -14.33 34.50
C VAL A 646 8.74 -14.83 35.82
N PHE A 647 8.85 -13.96 36.82
CA PHE A 647 9.49 -14.29 38.09
C PHE A 647 8.52 -14.80 39.16
N SER A 648 8.94 -15.84 39.87
CA SER A 648 8.26 -16.36 41.06
C SER A 648 9.13 -16.20 42.30
N PHE A 649 8.50 -15.79 43.40
CA PHE A 649 9.13 -15.56 44.69
C PHE A 649 8.60 -16.54 45.73
N THR A 650 9.49 -17.19 46.48
CA THR A 650 9.06 -17.94 47.68
C THR A 650 8.72 -16.97 48.80
N SER A 651 7.68 -17.25 49.59
CA SER A 651 7.43 -16.50 50.83
C SER A 651 8.68 -16.52 51.73
N PRO A 652 9.09 -15.38 52.31
CA PRO A 652 10.31 -15.30 53.11
C PRO A 652 10.19 -16.14 54.39
N VAL A 653 11.25 -16.89 54.69
CA VAL A 653 11.40 -17.69 55.90
C VAL A 653 12.30 -16.94 56.89
N VAL A 654 11.75 -16.67 58.07
CA VAL A 654 12.37 -15.85 59.13
C VAL A 654 12.79 -16.75 60.28
N VAL A 655 14.05 -16.64 60.73
CA VAL A 655 14.63 -17.50 61.78
C VAL A 655 15.49 -16.65 62.74
N PRO A 656 15.21 -16.65 64.06
CA PRO A 656 14.05 -17.26 64.72
C PRO A 656 12.73 -16.57 64.33
N ASP A 657 11.61 -17.28 64.49
CA ASP A 657 10.25 -16.80 64.20
C ASP A 657 9.67 -15.90 65.31
N ASN A 658 10.22 -15.99 66.53
CA ASN A 658 9.94 -15.12 67.66
C ASN A 658 11.25 -14.72 68.37
N PRO A 659 12.02 -13.74 67.85
CA PRO A 659 13.27 -13.27 68.46
C PRO A 659 13.06 -12.55 69.80
N GLU A 660 14.07 -12.56 70.66
CA GLU A 660 14.17 -11.59 71.77
C GLU A 660 14.68 -10.21 71.28
N LEU A 661 14.39 -9.13 72.01
CA LEU A 661 14.83 -7.78 71.63
C LEU A 661 16.37 -7.68 71.64
N GLY A 662 16.95 -7.32 70.49
CA GLY A 662 18.40 -7.31 70.27
C GLY A 662 18.98 -8.64 69.79
N GLU A 663 18.16 -9.64 69.49
CA GLU A 663 18.59 -10.88 68.81
C GLU A 663 18.67 -10.66 67.29
N ASP A 664 19.65 -11.30 66.64
CA ASP A 664 19.79 -11.26 65.18
C ASP A 664 18.91 -12.32 64.51
N VAL A 665 18.27 -11.93 63.41
CA VAL A 665 17.24 -12.67 62.67
C VAL A 665 17.68 -12.81 61.23
N THR A 666 17.73 -14.04 60.73
CA THR A 666 17.95 -14.31 59.31
C THR A 666 16.61 -14.35 58.58
N VAL A 667 16.46 -13.50 57.57
CA VAL A 667 15.38 -13.56 56.57
C VAL A 667 15.95 -14.22 55.32
N SER A 668 15.30 -15.29 54.85
CA SER A 668 15.75 -16.07 53.68
C SER A 668 14.62 -16.21 52.66
N PHE A 669 14.93 -16.10 51.37
CA PHE A 669 13.96 -16.28 50.28
C PHE A 669 14.66 -16.68 48.97
N SER A 670 13.88 -17.17 48.01
CA SER A 670 14.34 -17.51 46.67
C SER A 670 13.60 -16.70 45.60
N VAL A 671 14.30 -16.45 44.50
CA VAL A 671 13.73 -15.98 43.23
C VAL A 671 13.97 -17.07 42.18
N MET A 672 12.94 -17.42 41.42
CA MET A 672 13.04 -18.38 40.32
C MET A 672 12.35 -17.82 39.09
N ASN A 673 13.06 -17.79 37.97
CA ASN A 673 12.45 -17.50 36.68
C ASN A 673 11.63 -18.72 36.24
N VAL A 674 10.33 -18.52 36.03
CA VAL A 674 9.35 -19.51 35.55
C VAL A 674 8.80 -19.16 34.17
N GLY A 675 9.33 -18.11 33.54
CA GLY A 675 9.16 -17.83 32.12
C GLY A 675 10.07 -18.71 31.25
N GLU A 676 9.87 -18.63 29.94
CA GLU A 676 10.64 -19.40 28.95
C GLU A 676 11.95 -18.68 28.57
N GLU A 677 12.09 -17.41 28.94
CA GLU A 677 13.17 -16.49 28.54
C GLU A 677 13.92 -15.93 29.75
N ALA A 678 15.25 -15.77 29.65
CA ALA A 678 16.04 -15.13 30.71
C ALA A 678 15.84 -13.62 30.70
N ASP A 679 15.84 -13.03 31.90
CA ASP A 679 15.71 -11.58 32.07
C ASP A 679 16.30 -11.14 33.42
N ASP A 680 16.38 -9.84 33.65
CA ASP A 680 16.72 -9.27 34.96
C ASP A 680 15.47 -9.07 35.84
N TYR A 681 15.68 -8.90 37.14
CA TYR A 681 14.60 -8.57 38.07
C TYR A 681 15.10 -7.67 39.19
N SER A 682 14.18 -6.97 39.86
CA SER A 682 14.46 -6.18 41.07
C SER A 682 13.52 -6.56 42.20
N ALA A 683 14.08 -6.92 43.36
CA ALA A 683 13.32 -7.29 44.56
C ALA A 683 13.77 -6.48 45.78
N SER A 684 12.81 -5.83 46.44
CA SER A 684 13.03 -5.07 47.67
C SER A 684 12.61 -5.89 48.89
N LEU A 685 13.52 -6.11 49.83
CA LEU A 685 13.18 -6.62 51.16
C LEU A 685 12.70 -5.46 52.03
N ILE A 686 11.44 -5.53 52.45
CA ILE A 686 10.78 -4.52 53.29
C ILE A 686 10.59 -5.11 54.69
N VAL A 687 11.02 -4.37 55.71
CA VAL A 687 10.84 -4.70 57.14
C VAL A 687 10.18 -3.51 57.83
N ASN A 688 9.10 -3.75 58.56
CA ASN A 688 8.32 -2.73 59.27
C ASN A 688 7.87 -1.53 58.41
N GLY A 689 7.79 -1.71 57.08
CA GLY A 689 7.42 -0.66 56.11
C GLY A 689 8.60 0.08 55.47
N GLU A 690 9.84 -0.17 55.90
CA GLU A 690 11.05 0.41 55.29
C GLU A 690 11.78 -0.62 54.41
N THR A 691 12.26 -0.21 53.24
CA THR A 691 13.13 -1.05 52.39
C THR A 691 14.53 -1.13 52.99
N VAL A 692 14.90 -2.29 53.52
CA VAL A 692 16.20 -2.51 54.18
C VAL A 692 17.29 -3.03 53.23
N GLN A 693 16.91 -3.67 52.13
CA GLN A 693 17.83 -4.17 51.10
C GLN A 693 17.12 -4.29 49.75
N VAL A 694 17.87 -4.07 48.66
CA VAL A 694 17.42 -4.35 47.28
C VAL A 694 18.33 -5.40 46.67
N TYR A 695 17.75 -6.29 45.86
CA TYR A 695 18.45 -7.34 45.12
C TYR A 695 18.07 -7.24 43.65
N SER A 696 19.07 -7.30 42.76
CA SER A 696 18.85 -7.51 41.33
C SER A 696 19.88 -8.48 40.78
N ASN A 697 19.48 -9.27 39.79
CA ASN A 697 20.32 -10.24 39.08
C ASN A 697 19.60 -10.69 37.79
N ILE A 698 20.32 -11.26 36.83
CA ILE A 698 19.73 -11.98 35.69
C ILE A 698 19.53 -13.45 36.09
N ILE A 699 18.39 -14.05 35.73
CA ILE A 699 18.09 -15.46 36.00
C ILE A 699 17.62 -16.16 34.73
N GLU A 700 18.38 -17.19 34.30
CA GLU A 700 18.06 -18.09 33.18
C GLU A 700 16.72 -18.84 33.36
N PRO A 701 16.06 -19.30 32.28
CA PRO A 701 14.78 -20.02 32.35
C PRO A 701 14.85 -21.25 33.27
N GLY A 702 13.93 -21.32 34.24
CA GLY A 702 13.90 -22.39 35.24
C GLY A 702 15.06 -22.38 36.25
N ALA A 703 15.96 -21.40 36.20
CA ALA A 703 17.00 -21.23 37.21
C ALA A 703 16.46 -20.52 38.46
N LYS A 704 17.17 -20.70 39.58
CA LYS A 704 16.77 -20.24 40.91
C LYS A 704 17.97 -19.67 41.65
N VAL A 705 17.78 -18.53 42.30
CA VAL A 705 18.78 -17.89 43.17
C VAL A 705 18.22 -17.76 44.58
N ASP A 706 19.06 -18.00 45.57
CA ASP A 706 18.72 -17.99 47.00
C ASP A 706 19.42 -16.82 47.70
N TYR A 707 18.68 -16.14 48.58
CA TYR A 707 19.09 -14.93 49.29
C TYR A 707 18.88 -15.09 50.80
N GLU A 708 19.84 -14.58 51.57
CA GLU A 708 19.79 -14.47 53.02
C GLU A 708 20.18 -13.06 53.46
N TYR A 709 19.46 -12.49 54.42
CA TYR A 709 19.72 -11.18 55.01
C TYR A 709 19.63 -11.25 56.53
N LEU A 710 20.47 -10.47 57.23
CA LEU A 710 20.49 -10.43 58.69
C LEU A 710 19.94 -9.08 59.18
N ILE A 711 18.94 -9.12 60.05
CA ILE A 711 18.36 -7.94 60.72
C ILE A 711 18.35 -8.16 62.23
N THR A 712 18.58 -7.13 63.03
CA THR A 712 18.45 -7.24 64.50
C THR A 712 17.04 -6.87 64.93
N ALA A 713 16.43 -7.67 65.81
CA ALA A 713 15.09 -7.41 66.33
C ALA A 713 15.05 -6.16 67.23
N VAL A 714 14.13 -5.25 66.94
CA VAL A 714 13.93 -3.96 67.65
C VAL A 714 12.49 -3.85 68.19
N GLU A 715 12.30 -2.96 69.16
CA GLU A 715 10.99 -2.70 69.78
C GLU A 715 10.08 -1.95 68.78
N GLU A 716 8.81 -2.35 68.68
CA GLU A 716 7.83 -1.77 67.74
C GLU A 716 7.51 -0.31 68.14
N GLY A 717 7.61 0.63 67.19
CA GLY A 717 7.69 2.08 67.43
C GLY A 717 6.47 2.91 67.09
#